data_AF-A0A809PQH6-F1
#
_entry.id   AF-A0A809PQH6-F1
#
_cell.length_a   1.000
_cell.length_b   1.000
_cell.length_c   1.000
_cell.angle_alpha   90.00
_cell.angle_beta   90.00
_cell.angle_gamma   90.00
#
_symmetry.space_group_name_H-M   'P 1'
#
loop_
_entity.id
_entity.type
_entity.pdbx_description
1 polymer ?
#
loop_
_entity_poly.entity_id
_entity_poly.type
_entity_poly.pdbx_seq_one_letter_code
_entity_poly.pdbx_strand_id
1 'polypeptide(L)'
;MLAILMFELRQKSRSLSTYVYFLVFFSLALLWMAAAGGVFPGVSIGFGGKVNVNAPVAVFQSITFLGYLGISTVAALMGQATHQDIEHHTWHFFYSAPISKFQYLAGRFSGALLTSIIIFSGLGLGAWLGCYLPGLEAVRLGPVQALSYLMPYLYAILPNFIIFGGIFFTLGALSRRMMPVYVSSVLLIIGYLVARSLRADLDNKTMAALLDPFGSSAVSMVTEYWSIADKNTREITLDGVFLINRLIWLVLGFASLALCYWRFQFATVNTAGKQKKDQATATLVLIQPQKVTPNFANSRNWKLLYAESMLNLRESVKNVYFIVMLLAGVLFMFAVSSSITKMFGTPTYPVTYAVLEILSGSFGIFMLAITTFYAGELVWRERDARIAQLLDALPIPNYLPFTAKLIALIVLQGIMLFVLMLCGILIQTVKGYTNYELTQYLQQLFLMQWPDYALLAVLAISLQAIVNHKYLAYFLIVLYYAATIALPALGIEHPMFRYGITPAFTYSDMNGYGHMLALSRWYLAYWTGAALILVSLSLMMWVRGTTTDFRLRLRSAKQAFKGGNVILLASGSCLFVLTGAAIFYFTNVLNTYQNQFAQQTDNAQYEKRYKQYASQAQPRISDVKLNVDLYPETRSAHIKGNYQLINRSKQAIQEIFITQKEDIDIIKMEFDLASEKNIADGKLGFHSYKLKKPLAEGEKLTLNFELNIKPKNFLGMSQGSYLYYNGSFFNSTLLPHIGYQAALELREDKTRREQGLPEKERMAETDDPKALENSYIANDADWINFDAVVSTSADQMAVAPGTLKRQWQEHGRHYYQYVPEQPILNFMLSCQVVMK
;
A
#
# COMPACT_ATOMS: atom_id res chain seq x y z
N MET A 1 -4.54 36.92 28.80
CA MET A 1 -3.80 35.78 28.19
C MET A 1 -4.10 34.48 28.92
N LEU A 2 -3.70 34.31 30.19
CA LEU A 2 -3.91 33.07 30.96
C LEU A 2 -5.38 32.61 31.00
N ALA A 3 -6.33 33.54 31.14
CA ALA A 3 -7.76 33.20 31.11
C ALA A 3 -8.20 32.55 29.78
N ILE A 4 -7.69 33.04 28.65
CA ILE A 4 -8.00 32.50 27.31
C ILE A 4 -7.35 31.12 27.13
N LEU A 5 -6.11 30.97 27.59
CA LEU A 5 -5.41 29.69 27.60
C LEU A 5 -6.17 28.65 28.44
N MET A 6 -6.58 29.02 29.66
CA MET A 6 -7.30 28.11 30.55
C MET A 6 -8.70 27.78 30.02
N PHE A 7 -9.35 28.73 29.36
CA PHE A 7 -10.61 28.50 28.65
C PHE A 7 -10.44 27.46 27.53
N GLU A 8 -9.41 27.61 26.69
CA GLU A 8 -9.11 26.65 25.62
C GLU A 8 -8.85 25.26 26.18
N LEU A 9 -8.00 25.15 27.21
CA LEU A 9 -7.67 23.86 27.84
C LEU A 9 -8.90 23.19 28.44
N ARG A 10 -9.76 23.94 29.15
CA ARG A 10 -11.01 23.38 29.71
C ARG A 10 -12.00 22.96 28.62
N GLN A 11 -12.06 23.68 27.52
CA GLN A 11 -12.90 23.32 26.39
C GLN A 11 -12.41 22.04 25.73
N LYS A 12 -11.11 21.95 25.43
CA LYS A 12 -10.50 20.78 24.79
C LYS A 12 -10.48 19.56 25.72
N SER A 13 -10.32 19.72 27.04
CA SER A 13 -10.40 18.61 28.00
C SER A 13 -11.81 18.03 28.15
N ARG A 14 -12.85 18.76 27.74
CA ARG A 14 -14.23 18.27 27.68
C ARG A 14 -14.62 17.72 26.31
N SER A 15 -13.79 17.94 25.29
CA SER A 15 -14.05 17.45 23.94
C SER A 15 -13.66 15.98 23.82
N LEU A 16 -14.58 15.14 23.34
CA LEU A 16 -14.32 13.74 23.02
C LEU A 16 -13.18 13.60 22.00
N SER A 17 -13.06 14.55 21.07
CA SER A 17 -12.06 14.52 19.99
C SER A 17 -10.61 14.51 20.52
N THR A 18 -10.33 15.22 21.60
CA THR A 18 -8.98 15.28 22.21
C THR A 18 -8.53 13.90 22.69
N TYR A 19 -9.42 13.18 23.40
CA TYR A 19 -9.14 11.83 23.89
C TYR A 19 -9.06 10.82 22.76
N VAL A 20 -9.90 10.96 21.73
CA VAL A 20 -9.84 10.11 20.54
C VAL A 20 -8.51 10.30 19.83
N TYR A 21 -8.04 11.53 19.60
CA TYR A 21 -6.74 11.76 18.97
C TYR A 21 -5.58 11.23 19.82
N PHE A 22 -5.62 11.46 21.14
CA PHE A 22 -4.63 10.88 22.05
C PHE A 22 -4.60 9.36 21.94
N LEU A 23 -5.76 8.70 22.02
CA LEU A 23 -5.89 7.24 21.95
C LEU A 23 -5.46 6.71 20.58
N VAL A 24 -5.73 7.42 19.50
CA VAL A 24 -5.27 7.06 18.15
C VAL A 24 -3.75 7.10 18.06
N PHE A 25 -3.09 8.19 18.45
CA PHE A 25 -1.62 8.26 18.40
C PHE A 25 -0.97 7.28 19.39
N PHE A 26 -1.56 7.12 20.57
CA PHE A 26 -1.16 6.10 21.53
C PHE A 26 -1.22 4.70 20.94
N SER A 27 -2.35 4.33 20.35
CA SER A 27 -2.55 3.01 19.75
C SER A 27 -1.64 2.82 18.54
N LEU A 28 -1.43 3.86 17.73
CA LEU A 28 -0.56 3.83 16.57
C LEU A 28 0.90 3.57 16.97
N ALA A 29 1.41 4.27 17.98
CA ALA A 29 2.76 4.03 18.48
C ALA A 29 2.91 2.69 19.18
N LEU A 30 1.90 2.27 19.93
CA LEU A 30 1.84 0.96 20.57
C LEU A 30 1.89 -0.17 19.53
N LEU A 31 1.06 -0.10 18.47
CA LEU A 31 1.05 -1.07 17.38
C LEU A 31 2.32 -1.02 16.53
N TRP A 32 2.89 0.17 16.33
CA TRP A 32 4.17 0.34 15.63
C TRP A 32 5.31 -0.37 16.37
N MET A 33 5.40 -0.19 17.69
CA MET A 33 6.41 -0.89 18.50
C MET A 33 6.14 -2.39 18.60
N ALA A 34 4.88 -2.80 18.65
CA ALA A 34 4.49 -4.21 18.56
C ALA A 34 5.00 -4.83 17.24
N ALA A 35 4.75 -4.16 16.11
CA ALA A 35 5.19 -4.60 14.80
C ALA A 35 6.73 -4.63 14.70
N ALA A 36 7.42 -3.60 15.16
CA ALA A 36 8.88 -3.57 15.18
C ALA A 36 9.50 -4.66 16.06
N GLY A 37 8.91 -4.92 17.22
CA GLY A 37 9.28 -6.01 18.11
C GLY A 37 8.79 -7.39 17.68
N GLY A 38 8.17 -7.48 16.50
CA GLY A 38 7.83 -8.71 15.82
C GLY A 38 6.49 -9.32 16.20
N VAL A 39 5.66 -8.67 17.03
CA VAL A 39 4.37 -9.22 17.49
C VAL A 39 3.49 -9.71 16.34
N PHE A 40 3.55 -9.06 15.18
CA PHE A 40 2.82 -9.44 13.97
C PHE A 40 3.74 -10.17 12.97
N PRO A 41 3.56 -11.47 12.74
CA PRO A 41 4.37 -12.20 11.77
C PRO A 41 4.17 -11.68 10.34
N GLY A 42 5.26 -11.61 9.57
CA GLY A 42 5.25 -11.07 8.20
C GLY A 42 5.37 -9.54 8.09
N VAL A 43 5.23 -8.79 9.20
CA VAL A 43 5.53 -7.35 9.24
C VAL A 43 6.78 -7.12 10.06
N SER A 44 7.88 -6.81 9.38
CA SER A 44 9.13 -6.40 10.04
C SER A 44 9.42 -4.93 9.79
N ILE A 45 9.45 -4.16 10.87
CA ILE A 45 9.98 -2.79 10.86
C ILE A 45 11.43 -2.88 11.33
N GLY A 46 12.36 -2.78 10.38
CA GLY A 46 13.79 -2.89 10.65
C GLY A 46 14.46 -1.53 10.79
N PHE A 47 15.31 -1.37 11.80
CA PHE A 47 16.15 -0.18 12.03
C PHE A 47 17.64 -0.45 11.71
N GLY A 48 17.91 -1.49 10.92
CA GLY A 48 19.21 -2.15 10.75
C GLY A 48 19.25 -3.44 11.56
N GLY A 49 19.68 -4.56 10.95
CA GLY A 49 19.34 -5.94 11.35
C GLY A 49 19.62 -6.41 12.80
N LYS A 50 20.22 -5.58 13.66
CA LYS A 50 20.42 -5.83 15.10
C LYS A 50 20.25 -4.59 15.99
N VAL A 51 19.61 -3.54 15.47
CA VAL A 51 19.25 -2.38 16.29
C VAL A 51 18.01 -2.73 17.12
N ASN A 52 18.11 -2.55 18.42
CA ASN A 52 17.02 -2.83 19.35
C ASN A 52 15.84 -1.91 19.06
N VAL A 53 14.63 -2.43 19.23
CA VAL A 53 13.40 -1.71 18.89
C VAL A 53 13.21 -0.49 19.80
N ASN A 54 13.61 -0.61 21.07
CA ASN A 54 13.63 0.48 22.05
C ASN A 54 14.98 1.23 22.11
N ALA A 55 15.87 1.05 21.14
CA ALA A 55 17.10 1.81 21.04
C ALA A 55 16.81 3.32 20.90
N PRO A 56 17.68 4.21 21.39
CA PRO A 56 17.51 5.66 21.24
C PRO A 56 17.23 6.10 19.80
N VAL A 57 17.98 5.58 18.83
CA VAL A 57 17.79 5.90 17.41
C VAL A 57 16.46 5.38 16.87
N ALA A 58 16.08 4.15 17.23
CA ALA A 58 14.84 3.52 16.77
C ALA A 58 13.60 4.24 17.34
N VAL A 59 13.61 4.57 18.64
CA VAL A 59 12.54 5.33 19.31
C VAL A 59 12.44 6.73 18.72
N PHE A 60 13.57 7.41 18.49
CA PHE A 60 13.57 8.73 17.87
C PHE A 60 12.98 8.72 16.47
N GLN A 61 13.42 7.79 15.62
CA GLN A 61 12.90 7.65 14.26
C GLN A 61 11.41 7.30 14.27
N SER A 62 10.98 6.40 15.17
CA SER A 62 9.58 5.97 15.29
C SER A 62 8.66 7.11 15.73
N ILE A 63 8.95 7.77 16.84
CA ILE A 63 8.13 8.89 17.36
C ILE A 63 8.09 10.02 16.34
N THR A 64 9.23 10.34 15.73
CA THR A 64 9.34 11.40 14.74
C THR A 64 8.54 11.07 13.47
N PHE A 65 8.66 9.85 12.94
CA PHE A 65 7.90 9.40 11.77
C PHE A 65 6.39 9.40 12.01
N LEU A 66 5.92 8.85 13.13
CA LEU A 66 4.51 8.87 13.49
C LEU A 66 4.01 10.30 13.76
N GLY A 67 4.88 11.16 14.31
CA GLY A 67 4.63 12.59 14.46
C GLY A 67 4.38 13.30 13.13
N TYR A 68 5.10 12.92 12.08
CA TYR A 68 4.91 13.48 10.73
C TYR A 68 3.53 13.16 10.16
N LEU A 69 3.06 11.92 10.35
CA LEU A 69 1.71 11.52 9.94
C LEU A 69 0.63 12.37 10.63
N GLY A 70 0.92 12.82 11.85
CA GLY A 70 0.02 13.67 12.64
C GLY A 70 -0.01 15.16 12.24
N ILE A 71 0.76 15.61 11.25
CA ILE A 71 0.77 17.04 10.86
C ILE A 71 -0.60 17.56 10.42
N SER A 72 -1.44 16.70 9.83
CA SER A 72 -2.83 17.02 9.50
C SER A 72 -3.68 17.30 10.75
N THR A 73 -3.44 16.55 11.84
CA THR A 73 -4.06 16.79 13.15
C THR A 73 -3.56 18.10 13.78
N VAL A 74 -2.26 18.39 13.66
CA VAL A 74 -1.71 19.69 14.11
C VAL A 74 -2.38 20.84 13.36
N ALA A 75 -2.58 20.69 12.04
CA ALA A 75 -3.28 21.67 11.21
C ALA A 75 -4.73 21.88 11.68
N ALA A 76 -5.45 20.80 11.96
CA ALA A 76 -6.81 20.87 12.48
C ALA A 76 -6.87 21.61 13.83
N LEU A 77 -6.01 21.27 14.79
CA LEU A 77 -6.00 21.86 16.13
C LEU A 77 -5.59 23.34 16.11
N MET A 78 -4.49 23.65 15.43
CA MET A 78 -3.92 25.00 15.37
C MET A 78 -4.76 25.95 14.54
N GLY A 79 -5.32 25.48 13.42
CA GLY A 79 -6.25 26.25 12.61
C GLY A 79 -7.57 26.53 13.34
N GLN A 80 -8.15 25.50 13.99
CA GLN A 80 -9.43 25.64 14.68
C GLN A 80 -9.36 26.59 15.87
N ALA A 81 -8.23 26.67 16.57
CA ALA A 81 -8.04 27.55 17.73
C ALA A 81 -8.45 29.01 17.47
N THR A 82 -8.31 29.47 16.21
CA THR A 82 -8.70 30.83 15.79
C THR A 82 -9.99 30.84 14.98
N HIS A 83 -10.23 29.80 14.18
CA HIS A 83 -11.43 29.72 13.34
C HIS A 83 -12.72 29.46 14.12
N GLN A 84 -12.67 28.72 15.22
CA GLN A 84 -13.86 28.32 15.99
C GLN A 84 -14.71 29.51 16.45
N ASP A 85 -14.08 30.66 16.71
CA ASP A 85 -14.78 31.88 17.12
C ASP A 85 -15.66 32.45 15.99
N ILE A 86 -15.23 32.25 14.74
CA ILE A 86 -15.95 32.69 13.55
C ILE A 86 -17.03 31.67 13.19
N GLU A 87 -16.69 30.39 13.23
CA GLU A 87 -17.60 29.26 12.96
C GLU A 87 -18.83 29.28 13.87
N HIS A 88 -18.63 29.57 15.16
CA HIS A 88 -19.71 29.65 16.14
C HIS A 88 -20.30 31.07 16.32
N HIS A 89 -19.89 32.05 15.49
CA HIS A 89 -20.29 33.45 15.60
C HIS A 89 -20.03 34.11 16.98
N THR A 90 -19.08 33.60 17.76
CA THR A 90 -18.73 34.12 19.10
C THR A 90 -17.64 35.19 19.06
N TRP A 91 -17.00 35.40 17.91
CA TRP A 91 -15.91 36.36 17.73
C TRP A 91 -16.28 37.79 18.15
N HIS A 92 -17.56 38.18 18.06
CA HIS A 92 -18.04 39.48 18.53
C HIS A 92 -17.77 39.73 20.01
N PHE A 93 -17.86 38.70 20.86
CA PHE A 93 -17.61 38.81 22.30
C PHE A 93 -16.13 39.02 22.61
N PHE A 94 -15.25 38.32 21.88
CA PHE A 94 -13.80 38.46 22.06
C PHE A 94 -13.26 39.76 21.48
N TYR A 95 -13.82 40.25 20.38
CA TYR A 95 -13.32 41.42 19.67
C TYR A 95 -13.79 42.74 20.31
N SER A 96 -14.88 42.72 21.08
CA SER A 96 -15.40 43.86 21.83
C SER A 96 -14.88 43.93 23.28
N ALA A 97 -14.30 42.84 23.79
CA ALA A 97 -13.70 42.81 25.12
C ALA A 97 -12.39 43.63 25.16
N PRO A 98 -11.99 44.17 26.33
CA PRO A 98 -10.74 44.92 26.51
C PRO A 98 -9.52 43.98 26.52
N ILE A 99 -9.32 43.22 25.45
CA ILE A 99 -8.26 42.22 25.28
C ILE A 99 -7.30 42.73 24.23
N SER A 100 -6.00 42.78 24.56
CA SER A 100 -4.99 43.14 23.56
C SER A 100 -4.79 42.03 22.52
N LYS A 101 -4.32 42.41 21.33
CA LYS A 101 -4.00 41.50 20.22
C LYS A 101 -3.07 40.37 20.63
N PHE A 102 -2.04 40.70 21.41
CA PHE A 102 -1.08 39.73 21.93
C PHE A 102 -1.76 38.74 22.89
N GLN A 103 -2.55 39.25 23.84
CA GLN A 103 -3.24 38.38 24.81
C GLN A 103 -4.21 37.41 24.15
N TYR A 104 -4.88 37.82 23.07
CA TYR A 104 -5.78 36.96 22.29
C TYR A 104 -5.00 35.90 21.51
N LEU A 105 -4.08 36.31 20.63
CA LEU A 105 -3.34 35.39 19.76
C LEU A 105 -2.42 34.46 20.55
N ALA A 106 -1.63 34.98 21.48
CA ALA A 106 -0.73 34.16 22.29
C ALA A 106 -1.50 33.21 23.22
N GLY A 107 -2.66 33.63 23.73
CA GLY A 107 -3.54 32.78 24.55
C GLY A 107 -4.07 31.58 23.77
N ARG A 108 -4.62 31.82 22.56
CA ARG A 108 -5.12 30.76 21.67
C ARG A 108 -4.01 29.84 21.17
N PHE A 109 -2.89 30.41 20.71
CA PHE A 109 -1.76 29.64 20.21
C PHE A 109 -1.18 28.75 21.32
N SER A 110 -0.96 29.29 22.52
CA SER A 110 -0.42 28.51 23.64
C SER A 110 -1.39 27.41 24.10
N GLY A 111 -2.70 27.69 24.11
CA GLY A 111 -3.72 26.69 24.41
C GLY A 111 -3.73 25.54 23.39
N ALA A 112 -3.65 25.87 22.10
CA ALA A 112 -3.55 24.89 21.03
C ALA A 112 -2.23 24.10 21.09
N LEU A 113 -1.11 24.76 21.33
CA LEU A 113 0.21 24.15 21.47
C LEU A 113 0.26 23.15 22.63
N LEU A 114 -0.21 23.54 23.81
CA LEU A 114 -0.29 22.63 24.97
C LEU A 114 -1.23 21.45 24.70
N THR A 115 -2.37 21.69 24.05
CA THR A 115 -3.28 20.61 23.67
C THR A 115 -2.62 19.64 22.68
N SER A 116 -1.86 20.14 21.69
CA SER A 116 -1.09 19.31 20.77
C SER A 116 0.00 18.51 21.47
N ILE A 117 0.73 19.11 22.43
CA ILE A 117 1.73 18.41 23.25
C ILE A 117 1.09 17.26 24.02
N ILE A 118 -0.06 17.48 24.65
CA ILE A 118 -0.80 16.44 25.39
C ILE A 118 -1.29 15.33 24.46
N ILE A 119 -1.89 15.66 23.31
CA ILE A 119 -2.37 14.66 22.36
C ILE A 119 -1.20 13.79 21.85
N PHE A 120 -0.10 14.43 21.47
CA PHE A 120 1.03 13.72 20.92
C PHE A 120 1.88 13.04 21.97
N SER A 121 1.77 13.36 23.28
CA SER A 121 2.41 12.58 24.35
C SER A 121 1.95 11.12 24.34
N GLY A 122 0.79 10.84 23.73
CA GLY A 122 0.35 9.50 23.39
C GLY A 122 1.38 8.69 22.58
N LEU A 123 2.15 9.30 21.66
CA LEU A 123 3.16 8.58 20.88
C LEU A 123 4.28 7.97 21.75
N GLY A 124 4.79 8.71 22.72
CA GLY A 124 5.88 8.31 23.60
C GLY A 124 5.39 7.31 24.64
N LEU A 125 4.21 7.57 25.23
CA LEU A 125 3.57 6.63 26.14
C LEU A 125 3.19 5.33 25.43
N GLY A 126 2.67 5.42 24.21
CA GLY A 126 2.35 4.28 23.37
C GLY A 126 3.59 3.51 22.93
N ALA A 127 4.67 4.21 22.55
CA ALA A 127 5.93 3.56 22.20
C ALA A 127 6.58 2.87 23.42
N TRP A 128 6.50 3.49 24.59
CA TRP A 128 7.01 2.93 25.84
C TRP A 128 6.18 1.70 26.28
N LEU A 129 4.86 1.82 26.38
CA LEU A 129 3.98 0.69 26.71
C LEU A 129 4.00 -0.41 25.64
N GLY A 130 4.21 -0.03 24.38
CA GLY A 130 4.38 -0.95 23.26
C GLY A 130 5.61 -1.85 23.39
N CYS A 131 6.58 -1.52 24.24
CA CYS A 131 7.73 -2.38 24.57
C CYS A 131 7.41 -3.46 25.62
N TYR A 132 6.22 -3.43 26.22
CA TYR A 132 5.76 -4.38 27.24
C TYR A 132 4.59 -5.26 26.76
N LEU A 133 4.24 -5.17 25.47
CA LEU A 133 3.19 -6.01 24.92
C LEU A 133 3.58 -7.49 24.93
N PRO A 134 2.62 -8.39 25.20
CA PRO A 134 2.85 -9.82 25.09
C PRO A 134 3.17 -10.17 23.62
N GLY A 135 4.16 -11.03 23.41
CA GLY A 135 4.60 -11.49 22.08
C GLY A 135 5.81 -10.76 21.49
N LEU A 136 6.39 -9.80 22.22
CA LEU A 136 7.66 -9.16 21.85
C LEU A 136 8.85 -10.10 22.06
N GLU A 137 9.82 -10.02 21.17
CA GLU A 137 11.07 -10.75 21.33
C GLU A 137 11.99 -10.04 22.32
N ALA A 138 12.29 -10.68 23.45
CA ALA A 138 13.21 -10.14 24.45
C ALA A 138 14.59 -9.79 23.85
N VAL A 139 15.03 -10.53 22.83
CA VAL A 139 16.32 -10.29 22.13
C VAL A 139 16.33 -8.99 21.32
N ARG A 140 15.16 -8.48 20.92
CA ARG A 140 15.05 -7.20 20.20
C ARG A 140 14.92 -6.00 21.14
N LEU A 141 14.86 -6.22 22.45
CA LEU A 141 14.71 -5.17 23.46
C LEU A 141 16.03 -4.98 24.21
N GLY A 142 16.52 -3.74 24.20
CA GLY A 142 17.60 -3.28 25.06
C GLY A 142 17.09 -2.75 26.41
N PRO A 143 17.99 -2.19 27.23
CA PRO A 143 17.60 -1.50 28.45
C PRO A 143 16.74 -0.28 28.14
N VAL A 144 15.63 -0.11 28.87
CA VAL A 144 14.73 1.04 28.70
C VAL A 144 15.40 2.29 29.25
N GLN A 145 15.71 3.22 28.36
CA GLN A 145 16.26 4.53 28.71
C GLN A 145 15.14 5.58 28.62
N ALA A 146 14.71 6.11 29.77
CA ALA A 146 13.61 7.08 29.82
C ALA A 146 13.90 8.34 28.99
N LEU A 147 15.19 8.73 28.91
CA LEU A 147 15.64 9.90 28.16
C LEU A 147 15.38 9.74 26.64
N SER A 148 15.52 8.53 26.10
CA SER A 148 15.27 8.21 24.69
C SER A 148 13.84 8.48 24.24
N TYR A 149 12.87 8.45 25.16
CA TYR A 149 11.47 8.77 24.87
C TYR A 149 11.17 10.26 24.99
N LEU A 150 11.95 11.01 25.76
CA LEU A 150 11.77 12.45 25.95
C LEU A 150 12.48 13.28 24.87
N MET A 151 13.69 12.87 24.46
CA MET A 151 14.49 13.60 23.46
C MET A 151 13.79 13.81 22.12
N PRO A 152 13.07 12.83 21.54
CA PRO A 152 12.33 13.03 20.30
C PRO A 152 11.23 14.10 20.45
N TYR A 153 10.63 14.23 21.65
CA TYR A 153 9.67 15.30 21.90
C TYR A 153 10.31 16.66 21.90
N LEU A 154 11.41 16.81 22.64
CA LEU A 154 12.06 18.10 22.81
C LEU A 154 12.74 18.57 21.52
N TYR A 155 13.37 17.66 20.77
CA TYR A 155 14.24 18.01 19.65
C TYR A 155 13.56 17.90 18.28
N ALA A 156 12.48 17.13 18.15
CA ALA A 156 11.73 17.00 16.90
C ALA A 156 10.29 17.49 17.02
N ILE A 157 9.47 16.90 17.90
CA ILE A 157 8.02 17.16 17.94
C ILE A 157 7.69 18.60 18.34
N LEU A 158 8.28 19.10 19.44
CA LEU A 158 7.99 20.45 19.94
C LEU A 158 8.42 21.54 18.95
N PRO A 159 9.65 21.52 18.37
CA PRO A 159 10.01 22.43 17.29
C PRO A 159 9.04 22.34 16.11
N ASN A 160 8.66 21.13 15.68
CA ASN A 160 7.71 20.94 14.58
C ASN A 160 6.33 21.56 14.88
N PHE A 161 5.85 21.54 16.13
CA PHE A 161 4.61 22.24 16.49
C PHE A 161 4.73 23.76 16.44
N ILE A 162 5.89 24.31 16.78
CA ILE A 162 6.12 25.76 16.65
C ILE A 162 6.19 26.13 15.16
N ILE A 163 6.92 25.36 14.36
CA ILE A 163 7.11 25.58 12.93
C ILE A 163 5.76 25.47 12.21
N PHE A 164 5.17 24.28 12.18
CA PHE A 164 3.98 24.00 11.41
C PHE A 164 2.72 24.54 12.08
N GLY A 165 2.63 24.43 13.41
CA GLY A 165 1.52 25.02 14.14
C GLY A 165 1.48 26.53 14.02
N GLY A 166 2.64 27.21 13.99
CA GLY A 166 2.72 28.65 13.70
C GLY A 166 2.19 29.00 12.30
N ILE A 167 2.58 28.22 11.28
CA ILE A 167 2.09 28.39 9.90
C ILE A 167 0.56 28.16 9.83
N PHE A 168 0.06 27.05 10.37
CA PHE A 168 -1.37 26.71 10.33
C PHE A 168 -2.22 27.68 11.14
N PHE A 169 -1.76 28.08 12.31
CA PHE A 169 -2.43 29.09 13.14
C PHE A 169 -2.52 30.43 12.40
N THR A 170 -1.42 30.86 11.76
CA THR A 170 -1.38 32.09 10.96
C THR A 170 -2.36 32.04 9.79
N LEU A 171 -2.39 30.92 9.07
CA LEU A 171 -3.33 30.72 7.97
C LEU A 171 -4.78 30.73 8.44
N GLY A 172 -5.11 30.05 9.55
CA GLY A 172 -6.45 30.04 10.13
C GLY A 172 -6.89 31.44 10.57
N ALA A 173 -6.01 32.16 11.28
CA ALA A 173 -6.27 33.49 11.81
C ALA A 173 -6.49 34.54 10.71
N LEU A 174 -5.67 34.52 9.66
CA LEU A 174 -5.71 35.51 8.59
C LEU A 174 -6.77 35.19 7.52
N SER A 175 -6.91 33.92 7.13
CA SER A 175 -7.87 33.53 6.11
C SER A 175 -9.31 33.45 6.61
N ARG A 176 -9.49 33.31 7.94
CA ARG A 176 -10.79 33.12 8.60
C ARG A 176 -11.55 31.90 8.06
N ARG A 177 -10.85 30.93 7.46
CA ARG A 177 -11.39 29.70 6.87
C ARG A 177 -10.49 28.51 7.23
N MET A 178 -11.05 27.33 7.43
CA MET A 178 -10.24 26.12 7.71
C MET A 178 -9.57 25.53 6.46
N MET A 179 -10.14 25.76 5.28
CA MET A 179 -9.68 25.11 4.06
C MET A 179 -8.21 25.42 3.68
N PRO A 180 -7.70 26.67 3.80
CA PRO A 180 -6.27 26.94 3.55
C PRO A 180 -5.35 26.18 4.50
N VAL A 181 -5.80 25.93 5.73
CA VAL A 181 -5.04 25.21 6.74
C VAL A 181 -4.88 23.74 6.35
N TYR A 182 -5.99 23.08 5.98
CA TYR A 182 -5.97 21.68 5.53
C TYR A 182 -5.13 21.51 4.26
N VAL A 183 -5.31 22.37 3.26
CA VAL A 183 -4.53 22.29 2.02
C VAL A 183 -3.05 22.52 2.28
N SER A 184 -2.70 23.47 3.14
CA SER A 184 -1.29 23.69 3.48
C SER A 184 -0.67 22.50 4.21
N SER A 185 -1.44 21.78 5.04
CA SER A 185 -0.94 20.56 5.69
C SER A 185 -0.62 19.46 4.70
N VAL A 186 -1.49 19.26 3.70
CA VAL A 186 -1.30 18.30 2.61
C VAL A 186 -0.09 18.72 1.78
N LEU A 187 0.01 20.00 1.40
CA LEU A 187 1.15 20.55 0.66
C LEU A 187 2.48 20.37 1.38
N LEU A 188 2.53 20.51 2.70
CA LEU A 188 3.77 20.31 3.46
C LEU A 188 4.22 18.84 3.46
N ILE A 189 3.29 17.91 3.61
CA ILE A 189 3.58 16.47 3.48
C ILE A 189 4.12 16.19 2.07
N ILE A 190 3.46 16.72 1.04
CA ILE A 190 3.86 16.51 -0.35
C ILE A 190 5.21 17.15 -0.64
N GLY A 191 5.43 18.39 -0.19
CA GLY A 191 6.69 19.09 -0.33
C GLY A 191 7.85 18.30 0.28
N TYR A 192 7.63 17.65 1.41
CA TYR A 192 8.61 16.73 2.00
C TYR A 192 8.85 15.47 1.16
N LEU A 193 7.79 14.84 0.62
CA LEU A 193 7.94 13.68 -0.25
C LEU A 193 8.69 14.03 -1.55
N VAL A 194 8.35 15.18 -2.16
CA VAL A 194 9.06 15.77 -3.31
C VAL A 194 10.53 16.01 -2.96
N ALA A 195 10.80 16.71 -1.86
CA ALA A 195 12.16 16.99 -1.43
C ALA A 195 12.92 15.69 -1.21
N ARG A 196 12.33 14.68 -0.56
CA ARG A 196 12.96 13.36 -0.37
C ARG A 196 13.33 12.69 -1.70
N SER A 197 12.44 12.75 -2.69
CA SER A 197 12.68 12.17 -4.03
C SER A 197 13.82 12.88 -4.77
N LEU A 198 13.76 14.21 -4.85
CA LEU A 198 14.79 15.02 -5.52
C LEU A 198 16.17 14.88 -4.86
N ARG A 199 16.21 14.60 -3.55
CA ARG A 199 17.44 14.42 -2.78
C ARG A 199 18.14 13.08 -3.03
N ALA A 200 17.46 12.08 -3.59
CA ALA A 200 18.09 10.80 -3.94
C ALA A 200 19.18 10.96 -5.03
N ASP A 201 19.12 12.03 -5.83
CA ASP A 201 20.10 12.37 -6.88
C ASP A 201 21.08 13.50 -6.46
N LEU A 202 20.90 14.13 -5.29
CA LEU A 202 21.79 15.19 -4.83
C LEU A 202 23.03 14.60 -4.14
N ASP A 203 24.21 14.78 -4.74
CA ASP A 203 25.50 14.47 -4.11
C ASP A 203 25.72 15.22 -2.78
N ASN A 204 25.01 16.34 -2.57
CA ASN A 204 25.15 17.17 -1.37
C ASN A 204 24.13 16.82 -0.26
N LYS A 205 24.47 15.79 0.53
CA LYS A 205 23.72 15.34 1.73
C LYS A 205 23.46 16.46 2.75
N THR A 206 24.36 17.45 2.85
CA THR A 206 24.24 18.55 3.82
C THR A 206 23.12 19.52 3.45
N MET A 207 23.03 19.91 2.17
CA MET A 207 21.93 20.76 1.69
C MET A 207 20.57 20.06 1.86
N ALA A 208 20.56 18.76 1.55
CA ALA A 208 19.41 17.89 1.77
C ALA A 208 18.94 17.87 3.23
N ALA A 209 19.87 17.86 4.19
CA ALA A 209 19.57 17.90 5.61
C ALA A 209 19.06 19.28 6.09
N LEU A 210 19.56 20.39 5.53
CA LEU A 210 19.13 21.75 5.91
C LEU A 210 17.74 22.10 5.37
N LEU A 211 17.42 21.69 4.14
CA LEU A 211 16.12 21.95 3.50
C LEU A 211 14.99 21.07 4.02
N ASP A 212 15.27 20.10 4.90
CA ASP A 212 14.25 19.22 5.48
C ASP A 212 13.49 19.92 6.62
N PRO A 213 12.22 20.35 6.45
CA PRO A 213 11.48 21.01 7.54
C PRO A 213 11.20 20.10 8.73
N PHE A 214 11.22 18.78 8.48
CA PHE A 214 10.94 17.78 9.48
C PHE A 214 12.22 17.33 10.21
N GLY A 215 13.39 17.52 9.60
CA GLY A 215 14.73 17.21 10.13
C GLY A 215 15.08 15.73 10.24
N SER A 216 14.31 14.82 9.62
CA SER A 216 14.64 13.38 9.55
C SER A 216 15.93 13.13 8.79
N SER A 217 16.19 13.92 7.75
CA SER A 217 17.39 13.79 6.91
C SER A 217 18.64 14.21 7.67
N ALA A 218 18.53 15.26 8.50
CA ALA A 218 19.62 15.66 9.38
C ALA A 218 19.93 14.58 10.43
N VAL A 219 18.91 13.97 11.03
CA VAL A 219 19.10 12.84 11.97
C VAL A 219 19.70 11.63 11.27
N SER A 220 19.26 11.32 10.05
CA SER A 220 19.80 10.23 9.24
C SER A 220 21.27 10.45 8.93
N MET A 221 21.68 11.68 8.59
CA MET A 221 23.06 12.06 8.33
C MET A 221 23.94 11.95 9.59
N VAL A 222 23.44 12.39 10.76
CA VAL A 222 24.18 12.29 12.03
C VAL A 222 24.37 10.83 12.48
N THR A 223 23.41 9.96 12.15
CA THR A 223 23.41 8.53 12.56
C THR A 223 23.93 7.56 11.49
N GLU A 224 24.32 8.06 10.31
CA GLU A 224 24.69 7.24 9.14
C GLU A 224 25.86 6.30 9.45
N TYR A 225 26.92 6.84 10.04
CA TYR A 225 28.16 6.12 10.36
C TYR A 225 28.19 5.51 11.77
N TRP A 226 27.07 5.51 12.49
CA TRP A 226 27.02 4.89 13.83
C TRP A 226 27.05 3.37 13.71
N SER A 227 27.88 2.73 14.54
CA SER A 227 27.86 1.28 14.67
C SER A 227 26.52 0.81 15.25
N ILE A 228 26.23 -0.49 15.14
CA ILE A 228 25.01 -1.06 15.74
C ILE A 228 25.00 -0.85 17.27
N ALA A 229 26.17 -0.96 17.92
CA ALA A 229 26.31 -0.71 19.34
C ALA A 229 26.02 0.76 19.71
N ASP A 230 26.50 1.70 18.89
CA ASP A 230 26.22 3.13 19.08
C ASP A 230 24.74 3.43 18.89
N LYS A 231 24.10 2.89 17.83
CA LYS A 231 22.66 3.09 17.60
C LYS A 231 21.80 2.59 18.76
N ASN A 232 22.27 1.57 19.49
CA ASN A 232 21.58 0.97 20.63
C ASN A 232 21.79 1.71 21.95
N THR A 233 22.82 2.53 22.09
CA THR A 233 23.23 3.10 23.38
C THR A 233 23.36 4.62 23.38
N ARG A 234 23.71 5.22 22.24
CA ARG A 234 23.97 6.66 22.12
C ARG A 234 22.69 7.44 21.83
N GLU A 235 22.43 8.45 22.66
CA GLU A 235 21.32 9.38 22.48
C GLU A 235 21.58 10.36 21.33
N ILE A 236 20.50 10.77 20.64
CA ILE A 236 20.58 11.80 19.59
C ILE A 236 20.55 13.18 20.23
N THR A 237 21.64 13.92 20.09
CA THR A 237 21.82 15.28 20.60
C THR A 237 21.62 16.33 19.50
N LEU A 238 21.33 17.58 19.89
CA LEU A 238 21.20 18.72 18.99
C LEU A 238 22.58 19.26 18.59
N ASP A 239 23.27 18.56 17.69
CA ASP A 239 24.60 18.95 17.23
C ASP A 239 24.70 19.11 15.71
N GLY A 240 25.70 19.89 15.28
CA GLY A 240 26.07 20.06 13.87
C GLY A 240 24.90 20.48 12.98
N VAL A 241 24.69 19.71 11.91
CA VAL A 241 23.66 20.01 10.88
C VAL A 241 22.24 19.94 11.46
N PHE A 242 22.00 19.10 12.48
CA PHE A 242 20.68 18.96 13.08
C PHE A 242 20.28 20.22 13.86
N LEU A 243 21.19 20.80 14.63
CA LEU A 243 20.96 22.07 15.32
C LEU A 243 20.67 23.21 14.34
N ILE A 244 21.50 23.34 13.30
CA ILE A 244 21.34 24.39 12.28
C ILE A 244 19.99 24.27 11.59
N ASN A 245 19.57 23.05 11.23
CA ASN A 245 18.25 22.78 10.69
C ASN A 245 17.14 23.29 11.63
N ARG A 246 17.20 22.95 12.93
CA ARG A 246 16.18 23.38 13.90
C ARG A 246 16.11 24.89 14.04
N LEU A 247 17.26 25.57 14.06
CA LEU A 247 17.30 27.03 14.15
C LEU A 247 16.67 27.70 12.92
N ILE A 248 17.01 27.25 11.70
CA ILE A 248 16.46 27.81 10.46
C ILE A 248 14.94 27.72 10.45
N TRP A 249 14.39 26.53 10.74
CA TRP A 249 12.95 26.32 10.68
C TRP A 249 12.21 26.97 11.85
N LEU A 250 12.78 27.00 13.07
CA LEU A 250 12.19 27.74 14.18
C LEU A 250 12.09 29.23 13.87
N VAL A 251 13.12 29.83 13.25
CA VAL A 251 13.07 31.22 12.78
C VAL A 251 11.90 31.42 11.81
N LEU A 252 11.66 30.48 10.88
CA LEU A 252 10.52 30.54 9.97
C LEU A 252 9.17 30.44 10.71
N GLY A 253 9.06 29.55 11.70
CA GLY A 253 7.86 29.40 12.54
C GLY A 253 7.53 30.68 13.31
N PHE A 254 8.53 31.26 13.98
CA PHE A 254 8.36 32.53 14.69
C PHE A 254 8.10 33.70 13.75
N ALA A 255 8.72 33.73 12.57
CA ALA A 255 8.44 34.73 11.54
C ALA A 255 6.98 34.65 11.06
N SER A 256 6.43 33.44 10.90
CA SER A 256 5.01 33.23 10.58
C SER A 256 4.10 33.80 11.67
N LEU A 257 4.38 33.50 12.95
CA LEU A 257 3.62 34.05 14.08
C LEU A 257 3.75 35.57 14.19
N ALA A 258 4.93 36.13 13.93
CA ALA A 258 5.14 37.58 13.87
C ALA A 258 4.33 38.22 12.73
N LEU A 259 4.26 37.57 11.57
CA LEU A 259 3.42 37.98 10.45
C LEU A 259 1.93 37.92 10.82
N CYS A 260 1.48 36.87 11.51
CA CYS A 260 0.13 36.80 12.07
C CYS A 260 -0.14 37.99 13.01
N TYR A 261 0.77 38.25 13.95
CA TYR A 261 0.64 39.36 14.88
C TYR A 261 0.67 40.71 14.16
N TRP A 262 1.41 40.89 13.08
CA TRP A 262 1.41 42.17 12.36
C TRP A 262 0.11 42.36 11.56
N ARG A 263 -0.33 41.33 10.83
CA ARG A 263 -1.43 41.43 9.87
C ARG A 263 -2.83 41.22 10.44
N PHE A 264 -2.95 40.52 11.57
CA PHE A 264 -4.26 40.30 12.21
C PHE A 264 -4.91 41.63 12.60
N GLN A 265 -6.23 41.75 12.52
CA GLN A 265 -6.95 42.93 13.00
C GLN A 265 -8.27 42.47 13.61
N PHE A 266 -8.68 43.08 14.72
CA PHE A 266 -10.03 42.96 15.29
C PHE A 266 -11.04 43.74 14.43
N ALA A 267 -10.97 43.55 13.12
CA ALA A 267 -11.91 44.17 12.20
C ALA A 267 -13.21 43.35 12.23
N THR A 268 -14.28 43.98 12.69
CA THR A 268 -15.62 43.67 12.21
C THR A 268 -15.60 43.82 10.70
N VAL A 269 -16.07 42.83 9.95
CA VAL A 269 -16.34 43.04 8.53
C VAL A 269 -17.54 43.97 8.47
N ASN A 270 -17.28 45.27 8.60
CA ASN A 270 -18.11 46.41 8.22
C ASN A 270 -17.44 47.69 8.73
N THR A 271 -16.43 48.16 8.01
CA THR A 271 -16.18 49.60 7.90
C THR A 271 -15.51 49.88 6.55
N ALA A 272 -16.20 50.70 5.75
CA ALA A 272 -15.69 51.40 4.56
C ALA A 272 -15.58 50.67 3.20
N GLY A 273 -16.49 49.74 2.90
CA GLY A 273 -17.07 49.79 1.55
C GLY A 273 -18.10 50.91 1.57
N LYS A 274 -17.93 51.97 0.75
CA LYS A 274 -18.99 52.97 0.53
C LYS A 274 -20.26 52.22 0.12
N GLN A 275 -21.12 51.89 1.08
CA GLN A 275 -22.53 51.78 0.80
C GLN A 275 -22.92 53.18 0.39
N LYS A 276 -22.91 53.43 -0.93
CA LYS A 276 -23.81 54.38 -1.53
C LYS A 276 -25.15 54.05 -0.90
N LYS A 277 -25.61 54.94 -0.03
CA LYS A 277 -26.97 54.97 0.46
C LYS A 277 -27.79 55.44 -0.72
N ASP A 278 -27.89 54.61 -1.76
CA ASP A 278 -28.97 54.72 -2.71
C ASP A 278 -30.18 54.33 -1.89
N GLN A 279 -30.86 55.34 -1.35
CA GLN A 279 -32.29 55.27 -1.08
C GLN A 279 -32.97 55.03 -2.43
N ALA A 280 -32.81 53.83 -2.97
CA ALA A 280 -33.75 53.29 -3.91
C ALA A 280 -34.99 53.04 -3.07
N THR A 281 -35.97 53.94 -3.19
CA THR A 281 -37.36 53.66 -2.90
C THR A 281 -37.71 52.43 -3.72
N ALA A 282 -37.53 51.24 -3.15
CA ALA A 282 -37.86 50.00 -3.80
C ALA A 282 -39.39 49.98 -3.91
N THR A 283 -39.92 50.43 -5.05
CA THR A 283 -41.25 50.02 -5.48
C THR A 283 -41.26 48.51 -5.43
N LEU A 284 -42.00 47.97 -4.46
CA LEU A 284 -42.32 46.55 -4.36
C LEU A 284 -43.09 46.20 -5.64
N VAL A 285 -42.37 45.83 -6.69
CA VAL A 285 -42.96 45.13 -7.82
C VAL A 285 -43.37 43.77 -7.27
N LEU A 286 -44.65 43.59 -7.02
CA LEU A 286 -45.27 42.29 -6.80
C LEU A 286 -45.02 41.48 -8.07
N ILE A 287 -43.93 40.72 -8.07
CA ILE A 287 -43.70 39.67 -9.07
C ILE A 287 -44.81 38.67 -8.82
N GLN A 288 -45.84 38.66 -9.69
CA GLN A 288 -46.81 37.59 -9.65
C GLN A 288 -46.05 36.28 -9.88
N PRO A 289 -46.12 35.32 -8.96
CA PRO A 289 -45.42 34.05 -9.13
C PRO A 289 -45.97 33.41 -10.40
N GLN A 290 -45.12 33.24 -11.41
CA GLN A 290 -45.48 32.39 -12.55
C GLN A 290 -45.92 31.04 -11.96
N LYS A 291 -47.18 30.65 -12.21
CA LYS A 291 -47.67 29.32 -11.89
C LYS A 291 -46.96 28.32 -12.80
N VAL A 292 -45.74 27.95 -12.43
CA VAL A 292 -45.06 26.83 -13.03
C VAL A 292 -45.70 25.59 -12.46
N THR A 293 -46.45 24.84 -13.27
CA THR A 293 -46.95 23.52 -12.88
C THR A 293 -45.76 22.56 -12.80
N PRO A 294 -45.38 22.06 -11.62
CA PRO A 294 -44.28 21.11 -11.51
C PRO A 294 -44.69 19.80 -12.20
N ASN A 295 -44.00 19.45 -13.30
CA ASN A 295 -44.20 18.20 -14.00
C ASN A 295 -43.24 17.15 -13.44
N PHE A 296 -43.79 16.18 -12.68
CA PHE A 296 -43.06 15.10 -12.00
C PHE A 296 -42.79 13.87 -12.87
N ALA A 297 -42.87 13.99 -14.21
CA ALA A 297 -42.62 12.87 -15.10
C ALA A 297 -41.20 12.28 -14.90
N ASN A 298 -41.13 10.95 -14.75
CA ASN A 298 -39.87 10.20 -14.55
C ASN A 298 -38.82 10.46 -15.65
N SER A 299 -39.24 10.83 -16.86
CA SER A 299 -38.36 11.15 -17.99
C SER A 299 -37.46 12.37 -17.74
N ARG A 300 -37.83 13.27 -16.81
CA ARG A 300 -37.05 14.47 -16.47
C ARG A 300 -36.07 14.25 -15.31
N ASN A 301 -36.19 13.14 -14.57
CA ASN A 301 -35.28 12.80 -13.45
C ASN A 301 -33.84 12.57 -13.92
N TRP A 302 -33.62 12.00 -15.12
CA TRP A 302 -32.28 11.85 -15.68
C TRP A 302 -31.62 13.19 -16.02
N LYS A 303 -32.39 14.16 -16.51
CA LYS A 303 -31.89 15.53 -16.77
C LYS A 303 -31.53 16.24 -15.47
N LEU A 304 -32.35 16.06 -14.43
CA LEU A 304 -32.07 16.58 -13.08
C LEU A 304 -30.82 15.91 -12.49
N LEU A 305 -30.69 14.59 -12.59
CA LEU A 305 -29.52 13.85 -12.12
C LEU A 305 -28.24 14.32 -12.81
N TYR A 306 -28.27 14.48 -14.15
CA TYR A 306 -27.13 15.01 -14.90
C TYR A 306 -26.79 16.44 -14.46
N ALA A 307 -27.79 17.33 -14.36
CA ALA A 307 -27.57 18.72 -13.96
C ALA A 307 -27.00 18.82 -12.53
N GLU A 308 -27.53 18.05 -11.59
CA GLU A 308 -27.05 18.03 -10.21
C GLU A 308 -25.66 17.39 -10.10
N SER A 309 -25.37 16.31 -10.84
CA SER A 309 -24.04 15.70 -10.91
C SER A 309 -23.02 16.69 -11.47
N MET A 310 -23.37 17.38 -12.57
CA MET A 310 -22.51 18.36 -13.22
C MET A 310 -22.29 19.59 -12.34
N LEU A 311 -23.30 20.04 -11.59
CA LEU A 311 -23.16 21.11 -10.61
C LEU A 311 -22.18 20.71 -9.51
N ASN A 312 -22.38 19.53 -8.90
CA ASN A 312 -21.48 18.99 -7.88
C ASN A 312 -20.03 18.84 -8.39
N LEU A 313 -19.87 18.33 -9.61
CA LEU A 313 -18.57 18.18 -10.26
C LEU A 313 -17.92 19.53 -10.52
N ARG A 314 -18.65 20.48 -11.12
CA ARG A 314 -18.13 21.81 -11.47
C ARG A 314 -17.72 22.59 -10.23
N GLU A 315 -18.48 22.51 -9.15
CA GLU A 315 -18.13 23.12 -7.87
C GLU A 315 -16.88 22.47 -7.26
N SER A 316 -16.75 21.15 -7.37
CA SER A 316 -15.58 20.42 -6.87
C SER A 316 -14.32 20.78 -7.65
N VAL A 317 -14.38 20.78 -8.99
CA VAL A 317 -13.24 21.08 -9.88
C VAL A 317 -12.82 22.55 -9.83
N LYS A 318 -13.78 23.48 -9.73
CA LYS A 318 -13.49 24.92 -9.60
C LYS A 318 -12.99 25.32 -8.21
N ASN A 319 -13.06 24.41 -7.25
CA ASN A 319 -12.56 24.69 -5.92
C ASN A 319 -11.03 24.87 -5.97
N VAL A 320 -10.55 26.03 -5.51
CA VAL A 320 -9.11 26.34 -5.45
C VAL A 320 -8.32 25.22 -4.75
N TYR A 321 -8.90 24.61 -3.73
CA TYR A 321 -8.27 23.55 -2.95
C TYR A 321 -8.11 22.25 -3.75
N PHE A 322 -9.06 21.91 -4.63
CA PHE A 322 -8.90 20.79 -5.56
C PHE A 322 -7.70 21.03 -6.47
N ILE A 323 -7.64 22.21 -7.09
CA ILE A 323 -6.58 22.58 -8.03
C ILE A 323 -5.21 22.52 -7.34
N VAL A 324 -5.11 23.03 -6.11
CA VAL A 324 -3.86 23.00 -5.36
C VAL A 324 -3.43 21.56 -5.02
N MET A 325 -4.35 20.70 -4.56
CA MET A 325 -4.03 19.30 -4.29
C MET A 325 -3.66 18.51 -5.55
N LEU A 326 -4.38 18.75 -6.65
CA LEU A 326 -4.09 18.16 -7.96
C LEU A 326 -2.70 18.58 -8.45
N LEU A 327 -2.39 19.88 -8.42
CA LEU A 327 -1.11 20.42 -8.85
C LEU A 327 0.03 19.88 -7.99
N ALA A 328 -0.17 19.73 -6.69
CA ALA A 328 0.82 19.12 -5.81
C ALA A 328 1.06 17.64 -6.14
N GLY A 329 0.01 16.89 -6.51
CA GLY A 329 0.14 15.53 -7.05
C GLY A 329 0.94 15.50 -8.35
N VAL A 330 0.66 16.41 -9.29
CA VAL A 330 1.40 16.55 -10.54
C VAL A 330 2.88 16.85 -10.28
N LEU A 331 3.20 17.83 -9.42
CA LEU A 331 4.58 18.15 -9.06
C LEU A 331 5.30 16.96 -8.42
N PHE A 332 4.61 16.19 -7.58
CA PHE A 332 5.16 14.98 -6.99
C PHE A 332 5.50 13.92 -8.03
N MET A 333 4.65 13.73 -9.04
CA MET A 333 4.93 12.81 -10.13
C MET A 333 6.20 13.20 -10.90
N PHE A 334 6.40 14.49 -11.19
CA PHE A 334 7.63 14.96 -11.81
C PHE A 334 8.85 14.72 -10.92
N ALA A 335 8.73 14.93 -9.60
CA ALA A 335 9.81 14.70 -8.66
C ALA A 335 10.23 13.23 -8.53
N VAL A 336 9.28 12.29 -8.67
CA VAL A 336 9.55 10.84 -8.66
C VAL A 336 9.97 10.33 -10.04
N SER A 337 9.75 11.11 -11.10
CA SER A 337 10.06 10.69 -12.46
C SER A 337 11.54 10.34 -12.66
N SER A 338 12.48 10.95 -11.92
CA SER A 338 13.91 10.63 -12.03
C SER A 338 14.22 9.16 -11.72
N SER A 339 13.44 8.54 -10.83
CA SER A 339 13.54 7.13 -10.47
C SER A 339 13.12 6.15 -11.58
N ILE A 340 12.34 6.60 -12.58
CA ILE A 340 11.82 5.74 -13.67
C ILE A 340 12.95 5.18 -14.56
N THR A 341 14.05 5.92 -14.68
CA THR A 341 15.10 5.65 -15.67
C THR A 341 16.33 4.96 -15.10
N LYS A 342 16.29 4.39 -13.89
CA LYS A 342 17.48 3.74 -13.31
C LYS A 342 17.15 2.34 -12.80
N MET A 343 17.77 1.33 -13.39
CA MET A 343 17.77 -0.04 -12.86
C MET A 343 19.21 -0.45 -12.57
N PHE A 344 19.52 -0.70 -11.29
CA PHE A 344 20.89 -0.99 -10.81
C PHE A 344 21.97 0.04 -11.26
N GLY A 345 21.58 1.31 -11.40
CA GLY A 345 22.47 2.38 -11.86
C GLY A 345 22.56 2.53 -13.39
N THR A 346 21.96 1.62 -14.14
CA THR A 346 21.92 1.66 -15.61
C THR A 346 20.69 2.45 -16.09
N PRO A 347 20.86 3.38 -17.06
CA PRO A 347 19.73 4.11 -17.62
C PRO A 347 18.79 3.18 -18.40
N THR A 348 17.50 3.19 -18.08
CA THR A 348 16.44 2.44 -18.79
C THR A 348 15.54 3.39 -19.59
N TYR A 349 14.93 2.91 -20.68
CA TYR A 349 13.93 3.70 -21.42
C TYR A 349 12.63 3.83 -20.59
N PRO A 350 11.99 5.02 -20.56
CA PRO A 350 10.73 5.24 -19.87
C PRO A 350 9.54 4.71 -20.70
N VAL A 351 9.55 3.40 -20.97
CA VAL A 351 8.46 2.67 -21.62
C VAL A 351 7.15 2.84 -20.84
N THR A 352 6.03 2.77 -21.56
CA THR A 352 4.72 3.19 -21.03
C THR A 352 4.30 2.42 -19.78
N TYR A 353 4.57 1.12 -19.71
CA TYR A 353 4.27 0.33 -18.51
C TYR A 353 5.06 0.77 -17.27
N ALA A 354 6.36 1.06 -17.43
CA ALA A 354 7.24 1.44 -16.32
C ALA A 354 6.85 2.82 -15.76
N VAL A 355 6.46 3.73 -16.67
CA VAL A 355 5.90 5.03 -16.30
C VAL A 355 4.59 4.83 -15.54
N LEU A 356 3.66 4.03 -16.07
CA LEU A 356 2.38 3.75 -15.41
C LEU A 356 2.55 3.10 -14.02
N GLU A 357 3.45 2.14 -13.87
CA GLU A 357 3.68 1.43 -12.60
C GLU A 357 4.10 2.40 -11.49
N ILE A 358 5.10 3.25 -11.76
CA ILE A 358 5.62 4.21 -10.79
C ILE A 358 4.61 5.32 -10.51
N LEU A 359 3.96 5.84 -11.56
CA LEU A 359 3.00 6.94 -11.43
C LEU A 359 1.72 6.50 -10.71
N SER A 360 1.17 5.33 -11.03
CA SER A 360 -0.03 4.82 -10.37
C SER A 360 0.21 4.51 -8.89
N GLY A 361 1.35 3.91 -8.54
CA GLY A 361 1.72 3.67 -7.14
C GLY A 361 1.85 4.97 -6.34
N SER A 362 2.49 5.98 -6.93
CA SER A 362 2.76 7.28 -6.27
C SER A 362 1.51 8.15 -6.16
N PHE A 363 0.70 8.23 -7.22
CA PHE A 363 -0.50 9.06 -7.27
C PHE A 363 -1.67 8.45 -6.49
N GLY A 364 -1.66 7.15 -6.24
CA GLY A 364 -2.69 6.46 -5.47
C GLY A 364 -2.99 7.13 -4.13
N ILE A 365 -1.98 7.63 -3.41
CA ILE A 365 -2.15 8.33 -2.12
C ILE A 365 -3.01 9.60 -2.29
N PHE A 366 -2.79 10.38 -3.35
CA PHE A 366 -3.58 11.57 -3.66
C PHE A 366 -5.01 11.20 -4.02
N MET A 367 -5.17 10.10 -4.75
CA MET A 367 -6.47 9.54 -5.09
C MET A 367 -7.28 9.20 -3.83
N LEU A 368 -6.67 8.50 -2.86
CA LEU A 368 -7.30 8.15 -1.59
C LEU A 368 -7.66 9.41 -0.77
N ALA A 369 -6.72 10.35 -0.66
CA ALA A 369 -6.91 11.58 0.12
C ALA A 369 -8.02 12.47 -0.46
N ILE A 370 -7.98 12.75 -1.77
CA ILE A 370 -8.99 13.58 -2.45
C ILE A 370 -10.35 12.88 -2.43
N THR A 371 -10.41 11.56 -2.67
CA THR A 371 -11.67 10.81 -2.62
C THR A 371 -12.29 10.88 -1.22
N THR A 372 -11.50 10.63 -0.18
CA THR A 372 -11.97 10.70 1.21
C THR A 372 -12.52 12.09 1.53
N PHE A 373 -11.74 13.12 1.21
CA PHE A 373 -12.09 14.51 1.50
C PHE A 373 -13.34 14.98 0.74
N TYR A 374 -13.39 14.80 -0.57
CA TYR A 374 -14.52 15.23 -1.39
C TYR A 374 -15.78 14.41 -1.14
N ALA A 375 -15.68 13.15 -0.72
CA ALA A 375 -16.86 12.40 -0.27
C ALA A 375 -17.55 13.10 0.91
N GLY A 376 -16.79 13.53 1.92
CA GLY A 376 -17.34 14.26 3.06
C GLY A 376 -17.82 15.66 2.68
N GLU A 377 -17.05 16.40 1.90
CA GLU A 377 -17.45 17.74 1.47
C GLU A 377 -18.74 17.71 0.64
N LEU A 378 -18.86 16.80 -0.34
CA LEU A 378 -20.07 16.65 -1.14
C LEU A 378 -21.30 16.29 -0.29
N VAL A 379 -21.17 15.40 0.69
CA VAL A 379 -22.32 14.97 1.51
C VAL A 379 -22.77 16.05 2.50
N TRP A 380 -21.84 16.87 3.01
CA TRP A 380 -22.12 17.86 4.05
C TRP A 380 -22.30 19.29 3.55
N ARG A 381 -21.94 19.60 2.30
CA ARG A 381 -21.96 20.96 1.74
C ARG A 381 -23.24 21.72 2.02
N GLU A 382 -24.40 21.11 1.82
CA GLU A 382 -25.69 21.78 1.99
C GLU A 382 -26.02 22.03 3.47
N ARG A 383 -25.55 21.15 4.37
CA ARG A 383 -25.71 21.30 5.82
C ARG A 383 -24.78 22.39 6.35
N ASP A 384 -23.53 22.40 5.90
CA ASP A 384 -22.53 23.41 6.25
C ASP A 384 -22.97 24.81 5.77
N ALA A 385 -23.59 24.89 4.59
CA ALA A 385 -24.20 26.11 4.06
C ALA A 385 -25.58 26.45 4.67
N ARG A 386 -26.12 25.63 5.58
CA ARG A 386 -27.45 25.77 6.21
C ARG A 386 -28.63 25.87 5.24
N ILE A 387 -28.51 25.29 4.04
CA ILE A 387 -29.56 25.22 3.02
C ILE A 387 -30.18 23.82 2.88
N ALA A 388 -29.69 22.83 3.64
CA ALA A 388 -30.18 21.45 3.56
C ALA A 388 -31.71 21.34 3.73
N GLN A 389 -32.32 22.11 4.64
CA GLN A 389 -33.77 22.09 4.86
C GLN A 389 -34.56 22.62 3.63
N LEU A 390 -34.00 23.61 2.93
CA LEU A 390 -34.60 24.15 1.70
C LEU A 390 -34.58 23.08 0.59
N LEU A 391 -33.48 22.35 0.47
CA LEU A 391 -33.32 21.28 -0.53
C LEU A 391 -34.14 20.04 -0.17
N ASP A 392 -34.26 19.70 1.11
CA ASP A 392 -35.07 18.59 1.59
C ASP A 392 -36.57 18.78 1.29
N ALA A 393 -37.04 20.04 1.22
CA ALA A 393 -38.40 20.40 0.85
C ALA A 393 -38.68 20.28 -0.66
N LEU A 394 -37.64 20.13 -1.50
CA LEU A 394 -37.84 19.96 -2.94
C LEU A 394 -38.52 18.61 -3.24
N PRO A 395 -39.50 18.55 -4.15
CA PRO A 395 -40.19 17.31 -4.50
C PRO A 395 -39.35 16.40 -5.43
N ILE A 396 -38.10 16.10 -5.03
CA ILE A 396 -37.18 15.19 -5.70
C ILE A 396 -37.06 13.86 -4.93
N PRO A 397 -36.83 12.71 -5.60
CA PRO A 397 -36.66 11.43 -4.93
C PRO A 397 -35.29 11.33 -4.25
N ASN A 398 -35.21 10.59 -3.13
CA ASN A 398 -33.99 10.50 -2.29
C ASN A 398 -32.76 9.93 -3.02
N TYR A 399 -32.96 9.07 -4.01
CA TYR A 399 -31.84 8.50 -4.75
C TYR A 399 -31.09 9.53 -5.56
N LEU A 400 -31.76 10.58 -6.02
CA LEU A 400 -31.22 11.56 -6.97
C LEU A 400 -30.04 12.36 -6.39
N PRO A 401 -30.15 13.02 -5.21
CA PRO A 401 -29.01 13.74 -4.65
C PRO A 401 -27.87 12.81 -4.22
N PHE A 402 -28.18 11.59 -3.77
CA PHE A 402 -27.15 10.60 -3.43
C PHE A 402 -26.37 10.17 -4.67
N THR A 403 -27.06 9.72 -5.72
CA THR A 403 -26.41 9.26 -6.96
C THR A 403 -25.72 10.41 -7.68
N ALA A 404 -26.26 11.63 -7.62
CA ALA A 404 -25.61 12.81 -8.20
C ALA A 404 -24.23 13.06 -7.58
N LYS A 405 -24.14 13.00 -6.24
CA LYS A 405 -22.87 13.15 -5.51
C LYS A 405 -21.91 12.00 -5.78
N LEU A 406 -22.41 10.76 -5.85
CA LEU A 406 -21.60 9.59 -6.19
C LEU A 406 -21.02 9.68 -7.60
N ILE A 407 -21.85 10.00 -8.60
CA ILE A 407 -21.41 10.19 -9.99
C ILE A 407 -20.40 11.34 -10.06
N ALA A 408 -20.66 12.46 -9.40
CA ALA A 408 -19.72 13.58 -9.37
C ALA A 408 -18.35 13.16 -8.81
N LEU A 409 -18.32 12.36 -7.73
CA LEU A 409 -17.07 11.87 -7.16
C LEU A 409 -16.36 10.87 -8.08
N ILE A 410 -17.07 9.92 -8.68
CA ILE A 410 -16.49 8.94 -9.63
C ILE A 410 -15.94 9.64 -10.89
N VAL A 411 -16.64 10.65 -11.41
CA VAL A 411 -16.16 11.43 -12.56
C VAL A 411 -14.98 12.31 -12.16
N LEU A 412 -14.97 12.89 -10.95
CA LEU A 412 -13.82 13.63 -10.42
C LEU A 412 -12.56 12.75 -10.39
N GLN A 413 -12.70 11.50 -9.96
CA GLN A 413 -11.65 10.49 -10.00
C GLN A 413 -11.18 10.23 -11.45
N GLY A 414 -12.10 10.10 -12.41
CA GLY A 414 -11.76 9.94 -13.83
C GLY A 414 -10.97 11.13 -14.39
N ILE A 415 -11.31 12.37 -14.00
CA ILE A 415 -10.54 13.58 -14.36
C ILE A 415 -9.12 13.52 -13.80
N MET A 416 -8.95 13.07 -12.56
CA MET A 416 -7.63 12.93 -11.96
C MET A 416 -6.77 11.89 -12.71
N LEU A 417 -7.35 10.77 -13.11
CA LEU A 417 -6.67 9.75 -13.93
C LEU A 417 -6.35 10.25 -15.34
N PHE A 418 -7.20 11.10 -15.91
CA PHE A 418 -6.88 11.77 -17.17
C PHE A 418 -5.69 12.71 -17.03
N VAL A 419 -5.60 13.48 -15.93
CA VAL A 419 -4.43 14.30 -15.63
C VAL A 419 -3.18 13.43 -15.43
N LEU A 420 -3.31 12.28 -14.77
CA LEU A 420 -2.23 11.31 -14.61
C LEU A 420 -1.69 10.83 -15.96
N MET A 421 -2.59 10.49 -16.89
CA MET A 421 -2.23 10.10 -18.27
C MET A 421 -1.45 11.20 -18.98
N LEU A 422 -1.93 12.45 -18.92
CA LEU A 422 -1.22 13.59 -19.52
C LEU A 422 0.16 13.80 -18.90
N CYS A 423 0.29 13.63 -17.59
CA CYS A 423 1.59 13.73 -16.91
C CYS A 423 2.53 12.61 -17.33
N GLY A 424 2.05 11.37 -17.49
CA GLY A 424 2.83 10.25 -18.00
C GLY A 424 3.38 10.52 -19.41
N ILE A 425 2.50 10.94 -20.33
CA ILE A 425 2.89 11.31 -21.70
C ILE A 425 3.91 12.45 -21.69
N LEU A 426 3.70 13.48 -20.85
CA LEU A 426 4.61 14.61 -20.73
C LEU A 426 5.98 14.19 -20.17
N ILE A 427 6.02 13.31 -19.17
CA ILE A 427 7.27 12.77 -18.61
C ILE A 427 8.03 11.97 -19.67
N GLN A 428 7.34 11.12 -20.44
CA GLN A 428 7.94 10.38 -21.57
C GLN A 428 8.51 11.35 -22.61
N THR A 429 7.75 12.38 -22.97
CA THR A 429 8.16 13.43 -23.92
C THR A 429 9.43 14.15 -23.45
N VAL A 430 9.45 14.61 -22.18
CA VAL A 430 10.59 15.34 -21.59
C VAL A 430 11.84 14.46 -21.53
N LYS A 431 11.66 13.15 -21.35
CA LYS A 431 12.76 12.17 -21.34
C LYS A 431 13.18 11.67 -22.73
N GLY A 432 12.60 12.21 -23.81
CA GLY A 432 12.97 11.88 -25.18
C GLY A 432 12.39 10.55 -25.69
N TYR A 433 11.38 9.99 -25.03
CA TYR A 433 10.69 8.78 -25.48
C TYR A 433 9.33 9.12 -26.08
N THR A 434 9.15 8.86 -27.38
CA THR A 434 7.97 9.28 -28.14
C THR A 434 7.02 8.14 -28.54
N ASN A 435 7.33 6.89 -28.18
CA ASN A 435 6.47 5.75 -28.50
C ASN A 435 5.36 5.59 -27.44
N TYR A 436 4.33 6.43 -27.53
CA TYR A 436 3.24 6.44 -26.56
C TYR A 436 2.24 5.32 -26.82
N GLU A 437 2.11 4.39 -25.88
CA GLU A 437 1.08 3.34 -25.95
C GLU A 437 -0.22 3.83 -25.30
N LEU A 438 -0.98 4.65 -26.03
CA LEU A 438 -2.24 5.22 -25.52
C LEU A 438 -3.26 4.16 -25.10
N THR A 439 -3.31 3.02 -25.80
CA THR A 439 -4.16 1.88 -25.43
C THR A 439 -3.82 1.37 -24.04
N GLN A 440 -2.53 1.29 -23.70
CA GLN A 440 -2.09 0.84 -22.39
C GLN A 440 -2.47 1.83 -21.28
N TYR A 441 -2.31 3.13 -21.52
CA TYR A 441 -2.80 4.16 -20.60
C TYR A 441 -4.31 4.00 -20.33
N LEU A 442 -5.11 3.81 -21.39
CA LEU A 442 -6.55 3.65 -21.27
C LEU A 442 -6.92 2.37 -20.48
N GLN A 443 -6.26 1.25 -20.78
CA GLN A 443 -6.51 -0.01 -20.09
C GLN A 443 -6.10 0.05 -18.61
N GLN A 444 -4.88 0.51 -18.30
CA GLN A 444 -4.39 0.56 -16.92
C GLN A 444 -5.22 1.52 -16.07
N LEU A 445 -5.41 2.76 -16.55
CA LEU A 445 -5.98 3.82 -15.73
C LEU A 445 -7.49 3.73 -15.66
N PHE A 446 -8.17 3.60 -16.81
CA PHE A 446 -9.62 3.68 -16.86
C PHE A 446 -10.31 2.33 -16.77
N LEU A 447 -9.68 1.25 -17.27
CA LEU A 447 -10.28 -0.07 -17.19
C LEU A 447 -9.88 -0.79 -15.89
N MET A 448 -8.64 -0.67 -15.41
CA MET A 448 -8.21 -1.38 -14.19
C MET A 448 -8.39 -0.54 -12.93
N GLN A 449 -7.79 0.64 -12.85
CA GLN A 449 -7.73 1.40 -11.60
C GLN A 449 -9.00 2.21 -11.31
N TRP A 450 -9.63 2.79 -12.32
CA TRP A 450 -10.81 3.63 -12.10
C TRP A 450 -11.98 2.88 -11.42
N PRO A 451 -12.31 1.63 -11.79
CA PRO A 451 -13.30 0.84 -11.04
C PRO A 451 -12.93 0.62 -9.57
N ASP A 452 -11.66 0.35 -9.26
CA ASP A 452 -11.20 0.17 -7.87
C ASP A 452 -11.37 1.46 -7.05
N TYR A 453 -11.05 2.62 -7.65
CA TYR A 453 -11.32 3.91 -7.02
C TYR A 453 -12.82 4.23 -6.91
N ALA A 454 -13.65 3.76 -7.85
CA ALA A 454 -15.10 3.92 -7.77
C ALA A 454 -15.70 3.10 -6.61
N LEU A 455 -15.19 1.89 -6.35
CA LEU A 455 -15.57 1.12 -5.15
C LEU A 455 -15.23 1.89 -3.87
N LEU A 456 -14.06 2.51 -3.83
CA LEU A 456 -13.68 3.36 -2.70
C LEU A 456 -14.58 4.60 -2.56
N ALA A 457 -14.99 5.23 -3.66
CA ALA A 457 -15.93 6.36 -3.64
C ALA A 457 -17.30 5.94 -3.07
N VAL A 458 -17.78 4.74 -3.42
CA VAL A 458 -18.99 4.16 -2.84
C VAL A 458 -18.81 4.00 -1.33
N LEU A 459 -17.74 3.34 -0.87
CA LEU A 459 -17.47 3.17 0.56
C LEU A 459 -17.41 4.50 1.31
N ALA A 460 -16.71 5.49 0.76
CA ALA A 460 -16.51 6.79 1.38
C ALA A 460 -17.84 7.55 1.56
N ILE A 461 -18.66 7.62 0.51
CA ILE A 461 -19.99 8.27 0.58
C ILE A 461 -20.94 7.47 1.47
N SER A 462 -20.90 6.13 1.41
CA SER A 462 -21.73 5.27 2.26
C SER A 462 -21.44 5.47 3.74
N LEU A 463 -20.16 5.55 4.14
CA LEU A 463 -19.79 5.85 5.52
C LEU A 463 -20.28 7.23 5.96
N GLN A 464 -20.16 8.25 5.11
CA GLN A 464 -20.68 9.58 5.38
C GLN A 464 -22.20 9.59 5.57
N ALA A 465 -22.93 8.84 4.73
CA ALA A 465 -24.39 8.73 4.79
C ALA A 465 -24.89 7.95 6.01
N ILE A 466 -24.31 6.77 6.29
CA ILE A 466 -24.77 5.86 7.35
C ILE A 466 -24.45 6.46 8.73
N VAL A 467 -23.21 6.89 8.95
CA VAL A 467 -22.72 7.38 10.24
C VAL A 467 -23.34 8.73 10.60
N ASN A 468 -23.62 9.58 9.59
CA ASN A 468 -24.18 10.92 9.77
C ASN A 468 -23.39 11.80 10.77
N HIS A 469 -22.06 11.66 10.76
CA HIS A 469 -21.15 12.52 11.52
C HIS A 469 -19.86 12.75 10.71
N LYS A 470 -19.67 13.95 10.15
CA LYS A 470 -18.61 14.31 9.17
C LYS A 470 -17.22 13.79 9.57
N TYR A 471 -16.78 14.15 10.78
CA TYR A 471 -15.45 13.80 11.29
C TYR A 471 -15.29 12.32 11.67
N LEU A 472 -16.37 11.65 12.12
CA LEU A 472 -16.32 10.24 12.49
C LEU A 472 -16.28 9.37 11.22
N ALA A 473 -17.00 9.76 10.18
CA ALA A 473 -16.93 9.11 8.87
C ALA A 473 -15.53 9.26 8.23
N TYR A 474 -14.90 10.44 8.32
CA TYR A 474 -13.49 10.58 7.92
C TYR A 474 -12.57 9.64 8.71
N PHE A 475 -12.73 9.58 10.03
CA PHE A 475 -11.97 8.67 10.88
C PHE A 475 -12.16 7.20 10.48
N LEU A 476 -13.38 6.77 10.18
CA LEU A 476 -13.67 5.38 9.76
C LEU A 476 -13.06 5.02 8.40
N ILE A 477 -13.00 5.96 7.45
CA ILE A 477 -12.32 5.73 6.17
C ILE A 477 -10.81 5.57 6.40
N VAL A 478 -10.21 6.43 7.24
CA VAL A 478 -8.79 6.31 7.62
C VAL A 478 -8.52 5.01 8.36
N LEU A 479 -9.41 4.60 9.26
CA LEU A 479 -9.33 3.31 9.96
C LEU A 479 -9.42 2.14 8.98
N TYR A 480 -10.26 2.23 7.95
CA TYR A 480 -10.32 1.24 6.87
C TYR A 480 -8.99 1.14 6.10
N TYR A 481 -8.33 2.27 5.79
CA TYR A 481 -7.00 2.25 5.18
C TYR A 481 -5.95 1.59 6.09
N ALA A 482 -5.94 1.94 7.37
CA ALA A 482 -5.04 1.34 8.36
C ALA A 482 -5.29 -0.18 8.51
N ALA A 483 -6.56 -0.58 8.59
CA ALA A 483 -6.95 -1.99 8.68
C ALA A 483 -6.53 -2.76 7.44
N THR A 484 -6.69 -2.19 6.24
CA THR A 484 -6.28 -2.81 4.98
C THR A 484 -4.78 -3.15 4.95
N ILE A 485 -3.95 -2.28 5.55
CA ILE A 485 -2.50 -2.49 5.68
C ILE A 485 -2.18 -3.51 6.78
N ALA A 486 -2.91 -3.50 7.90
CA ALA A 486 -2.63 -4.33 9.06
C ALA A 486 -3.19 -5.77 8.99
N LEU A 487 -4.31 -6.01 8.29
CA LEU A 487 -4.99 -7.30 8.22
C LEU A 487 -4.11 -8.47 7.71
N PRO A 488 -3.26 -8.29 6.68
CA PRO A 488 -2.32 -9.35 6.26
C PRO A 488 -1.40 -9.81 7.40
N ALA A 489 -0.96 -8.89 8.24
CA ALA A 489 -0.10 -9.18 9.40
C ALA A 489 -0.79 -10.03 10.49
N LEU A 490 -2.13 -10.08 10.47
CA LEU A 490 -2.95 -10.91 11.34
C LEU A 490 -3.33 -12.26 10.68
N GLY A 491 -2.78 -12.56 9.50
CA GLY A 491 -3.09 -13.77 8.72
C GLY A 491 -4.35 -13.64 7.84
N ILE A 492 -5.00 -12.47 7.82
CA ILE A 492 -6.15 -12.16 6.97
C ILE A 492 -5.66 -11.56 5.64
N GLU A 493 -4.99 -12.41 4.86
CA GLU A 493 -4.39 -12.04 3.58
C GLU A 493 -5.38 -12.16 2.40
N HIS A 494 -6.38 -13.05 2.52
CA HIS A 494 -7.26 -13.41 1.43
C HIS A 494 -7.99 -12.16 0.88
N PRO A 495 -7.87 -11.84 -0.42
CA PRO A 495 -8.42 -10.59 -0.96
C PRO A 495 -9.94 -10.47 -0.79
N MET A 496 -10.68 -11.59 -0.73
CA MET A 496 -12.14 -11.59 -0.47
C MET A 496 -12.56 -10.97 0.88
N PHE A 497 -11.67 -10.91 1.89
CA PHE A 497 -12.01 -10.31 3.18
C PHE A 497 -11.67 -8.82 3.27
N ARG A 498 -11.00 -8.27 2.25
CA ARG A 498 -10.50 -6.89 2.24
C ARG A 498 -11.21 -6.09 1.13
N TYR A 499 -12.23 -5.33 1.53
CA TYR A 499 -13.09 -4.59 0.60
C TYR A 499 -12.28 -3.78 -0.42
N GLY A 500 -12.66 -3.88 -1.70
CA GLY A 500 -12.05 -3.10 -2.78
C GLY A 500 -10.62 -3.52 -3.15
N ILE A 501 -10.12 -4.64 -2.63
CA ILE A 501 -8.81 -5.18 -2.99
C ILE A 501 -8.97 -6.31 -4.00
N THR A 502 -8.27 -6.17 -5.12
CA THR A 502 -8.11 -7.20 -6.15
C THR A 502 -6.70 -7.82 -6.06
N PRO A 503 -6.51 -9.07 -6.52
CA PRO A 503 -5.17 -9.65 -6.63
C PRO A 503 -4.25 -8.80 -7.50
N ALA A 504 -2.96 -8.73 -7.12
CA ALA A 504 -1.97 -8.01 -7.90
C ALA A 504 -1.85 -8.60 -9.31
N PHE A 505 -1.70 -7.72 -10.30
CA PHE A 505 -1.44 -8.09 -11.69
C PHE A 505 -0.15 -7.42 -12.15
N THR A 506 0.59 -8.09 -13.03
CA THR A 506 1.81 -7.57 -13.63
C THR A 506 1.59 -7.43 -15.13
N TYR A 507 1.94 -6.28 -15.68
CA TYR A 507 2.02 -6.06 -17.12
C TYR A 507 3.46 -6.22 -17.58
N SER A 508 3.66 -6.83 -18.74
CA SER A 508 4.94 -6.83 -19.47
C SER A 508 4.66 -6.60 -20.96
N ASP A 509 5.52 -5.88 -21.67
CA ASP A 509 5.38 -5.67 -23.12
C ASP A 509 5.33 -6.99 -23.89
N MET A 510 5.89 -8.08 -23.33
CA MET A 510 5.83 -9.41 -23.94
C MET A 510 4.47 -10.08 -23.76
N ASN A 511 3.92 -10.09 -22.54
CA ASN A 511 2.74 -10.88 -22.17
C ASN A 511 1.44 -10.06 -22.09
N GLY A 512 1.55 -8.73 -22.12
CA GLY A 512 0.49 -7.82 -21.70
C GLY A 512 0.02 -8.13 -20.28
N TYR A 513 -1.29 -7.98 -20.03
CA TYR A 513 -1.93 -8.33 -18.75
C TYR A 513 -2.14 -9.84 -18.56
N GLY A 514 -2.06 -10.62 -19.63
CA GLY A 514 -2.20 -12.08 -19.64
C GLY A 514 -3.39 -12.63 -18.84
N HIS A 515 -3.14 -13.74 -18.14
CA HIS A 515 -4.15 -14.50 -17.40
C HIS A 515 -4.64 -13.81 -16.12
N MET A 516 -3.89 -12.84 -15.60
CA MET A 516 -4.18 -12.16 -14.33
C MET A 516 -5.41 -11.24 -14.46
N LEU A 517 -5.72 -10.79 -15.67
CA LEU A 517 -6.85 -9.92 -15.94
C LEU A 517 -8.19 -10.58 -15.60
N ALA A 518 -8.41 -11.82 -16.01
CA ALA A 518 -9.68 -12.50 -15.74
C ALA A 518 -9.93 -12.63 -14.23
N LEU A 519 -8.89 -13.02 -13.48
CA LEU A 519 -8.96 -13.12 -12.02
C LEU A 519 -9.31 -11.77 -11.38
N SER A 520 -8.66 -10.67 -11.78
CA SER A 520 -8.96 -9.35 -11.23
C SER A 520 -10.40 -8.90 -11.54
N ARG A 521 -10.94 -9.23 -12.72
CA ARG A 521 -12.33 -8.92 -13.10
C ARG A 521 -13.37 -9.67 -12.28
N TRP A 522 -13.12 -10.92 -11.94
CA TRP A 522 -13.99 -11.68 -11.03
C TRP A 522 -14.04 -11.04 -9.64
N TYR A 523 -12.87 -10.64 -9.10
CA TYR A 523 -12.81 -9.90 -7.83
C TYR A 523 -13.49 -8.53 -7.90
N LEU A 524 -13.35 -7.81 -9.01
CA LEU A 524 -14.05 -6.56 -9.24
C LEU A 524 -15.58 -6.76 -9.26
N ALA A 525 -16.07 -7.80 -9.93
CA ALA A 525 -17.49 -8.14 -9.97
C ALA A 525 -18.02 -8.50 -8.57
N TYR A 526 -17.25 -9.26 -7.80
CA TYR A 526 -17.52 -9.56 -6.39
C TYR A 526 -17.66 -8.29 -5.56
N TRP A 527 -16.68 -7.40 -5.61
CA TRP A 527 -16.75 -6.14 -4.85
C TRP A 527 -17.80 -5.16 -5.36
N THR A 528 -18.14 -5.21 -6.65
CA THR A 528 -19.29 -4.48 -7.21
C THR A 528 -20.59 -4.94 -6.58
N GLY A 529 -20.77 -6.25 -6.36
CA GLY A 529 -21.92 -6.78 -5.61
C GLY A 529 -22.02 -6.18 -4.20
N ALA A 530 -20.90 -6.16 -3.47
CA ALA A 530 -20.83 -5.52 -2.15
C ALA A 530 -21.10 -4.00 -2.20
N ALA A 531 -20.60 -3.31 -3.24
CA ALA A 531 -20.84 -1.88 -3.43
C ALA A 531 -22.32 -1.58 -3.68
N LEU A 532 -23.03 -2.41 -4.46
CA LEU A 532 -24.48 -2.26 -4.66
C LEU A 532 -25.27 -2.43 -3.36
N ILE A 533 -24.85 -3.37 -2.49
CA ILE A 533 -25.41 -3.54 -1.15
C ILE A 533 -25.18 -2.25 -0.32
N LEU A 534 -23.95 -1.72 -0.31
CA LEU A 534 -23.63 -0.48 0.40
C LEU A 534 -24.43 0.72 -0.10
N VAL A 535 -24.59 0.87 -1.43
CA VAL A 535 -25.43 1.90 -2.03
C VAL A 535 -26.88 1.75 -1.56
N SER A 536 -27.46 0.55 -1.62
CA SER A 536 -28.83 0.32 -1.17
C SER A 536 -29.02 0.69 0.32
N LEU A 537 -28.12 0.23 1.19
CA LEU A 537 -28.13 0.56 2.62
C LEU A 537 -27.99 2.07 2.86
N SER A 538 -27.15 2.74 2.07
CA SER A 538 -26.93 4.20 2.17
C SER A 538 -28.16 4.99 1.75
N LEU A 539 -28.84 4.56 0.68
CA LEU A 539 -30.10 5.14 0.21
C LEU A 539 -31.20 5.00 1.26
N MET A 540 -31.30 3.84 1.92
CA MET A 540 -32.26 3.59 2.99
C MET A 540 -31.99 4.42 4.25
N MET A 541 -30.71 4.72 4.52
CA MET A 541 -30.28 5.48 5.70
C MET A 541 -30.06 6.97 5.42
N TRP A 542 -30.30 7.44 4.20
CA TRP A 542 -30.09 8.83 3.81
C TRP A 542 -30.96 9.78 4.64
N VAL A 543 -30.33 10.79 5.26
CA VAL A 543 -31.01 11.74 6.14
C VAL A 543 -31.68 12.82 5.30
N ARG A 544 -33.00 12.92 5.43
CA ARG A 544 -33.84 13.97 4.87
C ARG A 544 -34.72 14.55 5.99
N GLY A 545 -34.65 15.84 6.23
CA GLY A 545 -35.31 16.52 7.34
C GLY A 545 -34.43 16.69 8.59
N THR A 546 -35.04 17.03 9.72
CA THR A 546 -34.34 17.43 10.96
C THR A 546 -34.08 16.29 11.94
N THR A 547 -34.61 15.09 11.69
CA THR A 547 -34.47 13.94 12.60
C THR A 547 -33.10 13.28 12.44
N THR A 548 -32.22 13.53 13.40
CA THR A 548 -30.86 12.98 13.41
C THR A 548 -30.72 11.68 14.20
N ASP A 549 -31.74 11.27 14.95
CA ASP A 549 -31.68 10.09 15.83
C ASP A 549 -31.56 8.78 15.06
N PHE A 550 -30.53 7.99 15.39
CA PHE A 550 -30.23 6.72 14.72
C PHE A 550 -31.38 5.71 14.77
N ARG A 551 -32.09 5.61 15.92
CA ARG A 551 -33.23 4.68 16.08
C ARG A 551 -34.40 5.03 15.17
N LEU A 552 -34.68 6.32 14.97
CA LEU A 552 -35.73 6.78 14.08
C LEU A 552 -35.35 6.54 12.61
N ARG A 553 -34.08 6.80 12.26
CA ARG A 553 -33.53 6.48 10.93
C ARG A 553 -33.66 5.00 10.58
N LEU A 554 -33.42 4.10 11.53
CA LEU A 554 -33.59 2.66 11.31
C LEU A 554 -35.06 2.28 11.06
N ARG A 555 -36.01 2.94 11.72
CA ARG A 555 -37.45 2.74 11.45
C ARG A 555 -37.83 3.26 10.06
N SER A 556 -37.33 4.43 9.67
CA SER A 556 -37.52 4.98 8.33
C SER A 556 -36.87 4.11 7.25
N ALA A 557 -35.70 3.52 7.52
CA ALA A 557 -35.04 2.58 6.63
C ALA A 557 -35.90 1.33 6.38
N LYS A 558 -36.56 0.79 7.42
CA LYS A 558 -37.52 -0.32 7.25
C LYS A 558 -38.70 0.07 6.35
N GLN A 559 -39.18 1.32 6.44
CA GLN A 559 -40.24 1.81 5.55
C GLN A 559 -39.73 2.00 4.11
N ALA A 560 -38.47 2.37 3.94
CA ALA A 560 -37.78 2.49 2.66
C ALA A 560 -37.37 1.14 2.03
N PHE A 561 -37.59 0.02 2.72
CA PHE A 561 -37.36 -1.34 2.24
C PHE A 561 -38.49 -1.81 1.30
N LYS A 562 -38.73 -1.09 0.21
CA LYS A 562 -39.74 -1.41 -0.80
C LYS A 562 -39.26 -1.02 -2.19
N GLY A 563 -39.80 -1.67 -3.22
CA GLY A 563 -39.56 -1.32 -4.63
C GLY A 563 -38.09 -1.42 -5.03
N GLY A 564 -37.56 -0.35 -5.62
CA GLY A 564 -36.22 -0.32 -6.23
C GLY A 564 -35.06 -0.63 -5.28
N ASN A 565 -35.16 -0.27 -3.99
CA ASN A 565 -34.09 -0.56 -3.01
C ASN A 565 -33.94 -2.07 -2.75
N VAL A 566 -35.05 -2.81 -2.75
CA VAL A 566 -35.04 -4.28 -2.56
C VAL A 566 -34.44 -4.96 -3.77
N ILE A 567 -34.79 -4.51 -4.98
CA ILE A 567 -34.21 -5.03 -6.22
C ILE A 567 -32.70 -4.77 -6.26
N LEU A 568 -32.26 -3.58 -5.89
CA LEU A 568 -30.84 -3.22 -5.82
C LEU A 568 -30.08 -4.08 -4.79
N LEU A 569 -30.66 -4.27 -3.61
CA LEU A 569 -30.07 -5.12 -2.58
C LEU A 569 -30.01 -6.59 -3.00
N ALA A 570 -31.09 -7.11 -3.59
CA ALA A 570 -31.18 -8.49 -4.05
C ALA A 570 -30.20 -8.78 -5.20
N SER A 571 -30.13 -7.87 -6.19
CA SER A 571 -29.17 -8.00 -7.30
C SER A 571 -27.72 -7.90 -6.82
N GLY A 572 -27.41 -6.95 -5.93
CA GLY A 572 -26.09 -6.85 -5.30
C GLY A 572 -25.70 -8.09 -4.51
N SER A 573 -26.65 -8.63 -3.72
CA SER A 573 -26.45 -9.86 -2.94
C SER A 573 -26.27 -11.09 -3.83
N CYS A 574 -27.07 -11.21 -4.89
CA CYS A 574 -26.95 -12.30 -5.87
C CYS A 574 -25.57 -12.26 -6.55
N LEU A 575 -25.15 -11.09 -7.05
CA LEU A 575 -23.84 -10.92 -7.68
C LEU A 575 -22.71 -11.26 -6.70
N PHE A 576 -22.77 -10.75 -5.46
CA PHE A 576 -21.77 -11.00 -4.42
C PHE A 576 -21.64 -12.49 -4.06
N VAL A 577 -22.76 -13.19 -3.88
CA VAL A 577 -22.76 -14.61 -3.52
C VAL A 577 -22.31 -15.48 -4.68
N LEU A 578 -22.80 -15.25 -5.90
CA LEU A 578 -22.44 -16.07 -7.07
C LEU A 578 -20.96 -15.93 -7.45
N THR A 579 -20.46 -14.68 -7.54
CA THR A 579 -19.04 -14.43 -7.84
C THR A 579 -18.15 -14.85 -6.68
N GLY A 580 -18.58 -14.64 -5.44
CA GLY A 580 -17.87 -15.09 -4.25
C GLY A 580 -17.74 -16.62 -4.19
N ALA A 581 -18.81 -17.36 -4.50
CA ALA A 581 -18.78 -18.81 -4.57
C ALA A 581 -17.83 -19.30 -5.68
N ALA A 582 -17.84 -18.67 -6.86
CA ALA A 582 -16.92 -19.01 -7.95
C ALA A 582 -15.45 -18.75 -7.58
N ILE A 583 -15.15 -17.60 -6.96
CA ILE A 583 -13.80 -17.27 -6.49
C ILE A 583 -13.36 -18.23 -5.38
N PHE A 584 -14.23 -18.49 -4.39
CA PHE A 584 -13.91 -19.40 -3.29
C PHE A 584 -13.66 -20.82 -3.78
N TYR A 585 -14.50 -21.33 -4.69
CA TYR A 585 -14.30 -22.62 -5.32
C TYR A 585 -12.96 -22.68 -6.08
N PHE A 586 -12.64 -21.64 -6.85
CA PHE A 586 -11.37 -21.58 -7.58
C PHE A 586 -10.14 -21.52 -6.66
N THR A 587 -10.19 -20.68 -5.63
CA THR A 587 -9.04 -20.37 -4.77
C THR A 587 -8.81 -21.39 -3.65
N ASN A 588 -9.87 -21.97 -3.09
CA ASN A 588 -9.81 -22.83 -1.91
C ASN A 588 -10.13 -24.30 -2.19
N VAL A 589 -10.91 -24.61 -3.24
CA VAL A 589 -11.29 -26.00 -3.58
C VAL A 589 -10.45 -26.54 -4.72
N LEU A 590 -10.36 -25.80 -5.84
CA LEU A 590 -9.51 -26.18 -6.97
C LEU A 590 -8.04 -25.94 -6.64
N ASN A 591 -7.70 -24.74 -6.18
CA ASN A 591 -6.37 -24.42 -5.69
C ASN A 591 -6.29 -24.57 -4.17
N THR A 592 -5.07 -24.74 -3.65
CA THR A 592 -4.80 -24.77 -2.22
C THR A 592 -4.41 -23.37 -1.79
N TYR A 593 -5.37 -22.58 -1.30
CA TYR A 593 -5.06 -21.29 -0.69
C TYR A 593 -4.20 -21.51 0.56
N GLN A 594 -3.00 -20.94 0.55
CA GLN A 594 -2.10 -20.91 1.70
C GLN A 594 -1.78 -19.45 2.03
N ASN A 595 -1.95 -19.08 3.29
CA ASN A 595 -1.46 -17.81 3.81
C ASN A 595 0.01 -17.93 4.23
N GLN A 596 0.65 -16.80 4.53
CA GLN A 596 2.06 -16.76 4.92
C GLN A 596 2.37 -17.66 6.13
N PHE A 597 1.45 -17.73 7.10
CA PHE A 597 1.61 -18.56 8.31
C PHE A 597 1.60 -20.06 8.01
N ALA A 598 0.72 -20.51 7.12
CA ALA A 598 0.67 -21.90 6.68
C ALA A 598 1.97 -22.27 5.94
N GLN A 599 2.44 -21.40 5.04
CA GLN A 599 3.70 -21.59 4.33
C GLN A 599 4.91 -21.65 5.27
N GLN A 600 4.96 -20.76 6.28
CA GLN A 600 6.01 -20.81 7.31
C GLN A 600 5.97 -22.09 8.13
N THR A 601 4.77 -22.59 8.43
CA THR A 601 4.57 -23.85 9.16
C THR A 601 5.05 -25.04 8.33
N ASP A 602 4.73 -25.07 7.03
CA ASP A 602 5.19 -26.14 6.13
C ASP A 602 6.71 -26.12 5.96
N ASN A 603 7.33 -24.94 5.81
CA ASN A 603 8.80 -24.79 5.81
C ASN A 603 9.44 -25.27 7.12
N ALA A 604 8.82 -24.98 8.27
CA ALA A 604 9.29 -25.46 9.57
C ALA A 604 9.15 -26.98 9.70
N GLN A 605 8.06 -27.58 9.21
CA GLN A 605 7.86 -29.03 9.21
C GLN A 605 8.86 -29.74 8.29
N TYR A 606 9.14 -29.15 7.11
CA TYR A 606 10.19 -29.62 6.21
C TYR A 606 11.55 -29.68 6.93
N GLU A 607 11.94 -28.60 7.62
CA GLU A 607 13.17 -28.57 8.39
C GLU A 607 13.18 -29.60 9.53
N LYS A 608 12.13 -29.65 10.37
CA LYS A 608 12.07 -30.59 11.49
C LYS A 608 12.17 -32.05 11.08
N ARG A 609 11.51 -32.43 9.97
CA ARG A 609 11.44 -33.82 9.53
C ARG A 609 12.67 -34.27 8.74
N TYR A 610 13.20 -33.38 7.91
CA TYR A 610 14.17 -33.78 6.87
C TYR A 610 15.57 -33.22 7.08
N LYS A 611 15.80 -32.26 7.99
CA LYS A 611 17.15 -31.71 8.24
C LYS A 611 18.17 -32.77 8.68
N GLN A 612 17.73 -33.86 9.31
CA GLN A 612 18.58 -35.01 9.64
C GLN A 612 19.27 -35.63 8.40
N TYR A 613 18.66 -35.51 7.21
CA TYR A 613 19.21 -36.02 5.96
C TYR A 613 20.17 -35.04 5.28
N ALA A 614 20.30 -33.80 5.79
CA ALA A 614 21.13 -32.77 5.17
C ALA A 614 22.63 -33.08 5.16
N SER A 615 23.10 -33.89 6.13
CA SER A 615 24.51 -34.29 6.24
C SER A 615 24.84 -35.61 5.55
N GLN A 616 23.83 -36.32 5.02
CA GLN A 616 24.05 -37.60 4.35
C GLN A 616 24.64 -37.38 2.97
N ALA A 617 25.61 -38.23 2.59
CA ALA A 617 26.19 -38.19 1.26
C ALA A 617 25.09 -38.49 0.21
N GLN A 618 25.00 -37.62 -0.79
CA GLN A 618 24.08 -37.75 -1.93
C GLN A 618 24.87 -37.70 -3.24
N PRO A 619 24.40 -38.39 -4.29
CA PRO A 619 25.10 -38.38 -5.55
C PRO A 619 24.94 -37.00 -6.21
N ARG A 620 25.99 -36.54 -6.88
CA ARG A 620 25.96 -35.24 -7.57
C ARG A 620 25.53 -35.41 -9.02
N ILE A 621 24.78 -34.45 -9.53
CA ILE A 621 24.43 -34.41 -10.95
C ILE A 621 25.70 -34.09 -11.74
N SER A 622 26.02 -34.87 -12.79
CA SER A 622 27.15 -34.63 -13.70
C SER A 622 26.73 -34.26 -15.11
N ASP A 623 25.66 -34.86 -15.60
CA ASP A 623 25.15 -34.65 -16.96
C ASP A 623 23.63 -34.49 -16.91
N VAL A 624 23.13 -33.52 -17.67
CA VAL A 624 21.71 -33.18 -17.73
C VAL A 624 21.27 -33.15 -19.18
N LYS A 625 20.33 -34.04 -19.52
CA LYS A 625 19.62 -34.03 -20.80
C LYS A 625 18.16 -33.71 -20.57
N LEU A 626 17.65 -32.63 -21.17
CA LEU A 626 16.28 -32.18 -20.99
C LEU A 626 15.55 -32.04 -22.33
N ASN A 627 14.34 -32.58 -22.39
CA ASN A 627 13.37 -32.32 -23.43
C ASN A 627 12.20 -31.57 -22.80
N VAL A 628 12.02 -30.31 -23.18
CA VAL A 628 11.02 -29.43 -22.59
C VAL A 628 10.01 -29.02 -23.66
N ASP A 629 8.79 -29.49 -23.54
CA ASP A 629 7.68 -29.12 -24.41
C ASP A 629 6.82 -28.05 -23.74
N LEU A 630 6.90 -26.82 -24.25
CA LEU A 630 6.14 -25.67 -23.76
C LEU A 630 4.84 -25.51 -24.55
N TYR A 631 3.75 -25.30 -23.84
CA TYR A 631 2.42 -25.00 -24.40
C TYR A 631 1.95 -23.64 -23.86
N PRO A 632 2.38 -22.54 -24.49
CA PRO A 632 2.09 -21.19 -24.01
C PRO A 632 0.58 -20.91 -23.94
N GLU A 633 -0.19 -21.37 -24.92
CA GLU A 633 -1.65 -21.16 -25.01
C GLU A 633 -2.42 -21.72 -23.81
N THR A 634 -2.02 -22.89 -23.31
CA THR A 634 -2.61 -23.52 -22.12
C THR A 634 -1.81 -23.22 -20.85
N ARG A 635 -0.71 -22.46 -20.98
CA ARG A 635 0.28 -22.17 -19.92
C ARG A 635 0.79 -23.42 -19.23
N SER A 636 0.97 -24.50 -19.98
CA SER A 636 1.46 -25.79 -19.46
C SER A 636 2.82 -26.15 -20.04
N ALA A 637 3.58 -26.96 -19.32
CA ALA A 637 4.85 -27.49 -19.79
C ALA A 637 4.94 -28.98 -19.46
N HIS A 638 5.55 -29.73 -20.37
CA HIS A 638 5.86 -31.11 -20.18
C HIS A 638 7.38 -31.28 -20.27
N ILE A 639 7.98 -31.79 -19.20
CA ILE A 639 9.44 -31.86 -19.06
C ILE A 639 9.83 -33.32 -18.92
N LYS A 640 10.59 -33.83 -19.88
CA LYS A 640 11.27 -35.13 -19.78
C LYS A 640 12.74 -34.89 -19.57
N GLY A 641 13.27 -35.38 -18.46
CA GLY A 641 14.66 -35.20 -18.11
C GLY A 641 15.37 -36.49 -17.78
N ASN A 642 16.67 -36.48 -18.03
CA ASN A 642 17.59 -37.54 -17.70
C ASN A 642 18.79 -36.91 -17.00
N TYR A 643 19.02 -37.31 -15.75
CA TYR A 643 20.20 -36.93 -14.98
C TYR A 643 21.15 -38.11 -14.88
N GLN A 644 22.42 -37.86 -15.20
CA GLN A 644 23.49 -38.75 -14.78
C GLN A 644 23.95 -38.29 -13.40
N LEU A 645 23.75 -39.16 -12.42
CA LEU A 645 24.17 -38.99 -11.04
C LEU A 645 25.49 -39.74 -10.84
N ILE A 646 26.46 -39.14 -10.17
CA ILE A 646 27.73 -39.76 -9.83
C ILE A 646 27.97 -39.66 -8.32
N ASN A 647 28.36 -40.78 -7.71
CA ASN A 647 28.80 -40.75 -6.32
C ASN A 647 30.24 -40.23 -6.23
N ARG A 648 30.41 -38.96 -5.86
CA ARG A 648 31.73 -38.37 -5.60
C ARG A 648 32.18 -38.52 -4.14
N SER A 649 31.35 -39.14 -3.29
CA SER A 649 31.69 -39.38 -1.90
C SER A 649 32.39 -40.72 -1.74
N LYS A 650 33.18 -40.85 -0.66
CA LYS A 650 33.84 -42.12 -0.28
C LYS A 650 32.88 -43.15 0.31
N GLN A 651 31.63 -42.77 0.58
CA GLN A 651 30.64 -43.64 1.20
C GLN A 651 29.73 -44.24 0.13
N ALA A 652 29.39 -45.52 0.25
CA ALA A 652 28.41 -46.13 -0.64
C ALA A 652 27.01 -45.58 -0.33
N ILE A 653 26.32 -45.07 -1.35
CA ILE A 653 25.01 -44.43 -1.19
C ILE A 653 23.91 -45.46 -1.43
N GLN A 654 23.11 -45.75 -0.41
CA GLN A 654 21.99 -46.69 -0.53
C GLN A 654 20.63 -46.01 -0.69
N GLU A 655 20.46 -44.80 -0.16
CA GLU A 655 19.19 -44.05 -0.24
C GLU A 655 19.44 -42.68 -0.89
N ILE A 656 18.63 -42.37 -1.91
CA ILE A 656 18.66 -41.10 -2.62
C ILE A 656 17.41 -40.31 -2.25
N PHE A 657 17.61 -39.07 -1.79
CA PHE A 657 16.54 -38.14 -1.51
C PHE A 657 16.33 -37.22 -2.71
N ILE A 658 15.07 -36.94 -3.02
CA ILE A 658 14.68 -36.02 -4.08
C ILE A 658 13.69 -35.01 -3.49
N THR A 659 14.01 -33.73 -3.65
CA THR A 659 13.12 -32.62 -3.31
C THR A 659 12.48 -32.07 -4.60
N GLN A 660 11.16 -32.07 -4.68
CA GLN A 660 10.36 -31.60 -5.81
C GLN A 660 9.18 -30.77 -5.28
N LYS A 661 8.88 -29.63 -5.89
CA LYS A 661 7.76 -28.79 -5.44
C LYS A 661 6.40 -29.50 -5.58
N GLU A 662 5.50 -29.24 -4.63
CA GLU A 662 4.12 -29.77 -4.57
C GLU A 662 3.26 -29.36 -5.78
N ASP A 663 3.53 -28.21 -6.39
CA ASP A 663 2.76 -27.65 -7.50
C ASP A 663 3.07 -28.29 -8.88
N ILE A 664 3.93 -29.32 -8.90
CA ILE A 664 4.37 -30.00 -10.12
C ILE A 664 3.99 -31.47 -10.06
N ASP A 665 3.23 -31.93 -11.06
CA ASP A 665 2.80 -33.32 -11.17
C ASP A 665 3.96 -34.20 -11.64
N ILE A 666 4.38 -35.15 -10.80
CA ILE A 666 5.39 -36.15 -11.16
C ILE A 666 4.68 -37.31 -11.89
N ILE A 667 4.88 -37.40 -13.20
CA ILE A 667 4.39 -38.53 -14.02
C ILE A 667 5.30 -39.73 -13.82
N LYS A 668 6.61 -39.51 -13.87
CA LYS A 668 7.64 -40.57 -13.81
C LYS A 668 8.85 -40.10 -13.02
N MET A 669 9.40 -40.97 -12.19
CA MET A 669 10.66 -40.76 -11.48
C MET A 669 11.28 -42.12 -11.18
N GLU A 670 12.15 -42.58 -12.08
CA GLU A 670 12.72 -43.93 -12.09
C GLU A 670 14.23 -43.91 -12.24
N PHE A 671 14.90 -44.78 -11.49
CA PHE A 671 16.33 -45.04 -11.64
C PHE A 671 16.55 -46.26 -12.54
N ASP A 672 17.66 -46.29 -13.27
CA ASP A 672 18.05 -47.47 -14.06
C ASP A 672 18.33 -48.70 -13.17
N LEU A 673 18.61 -48.47 -11.89
CA LEU A 673 18.78 -49.49 -10.88
C LEU A 673 17.47 -49.68 -10.10
N ALA A 674 17.10 -50.94 -9.83
CA ALA A 674 15.90 -51.26 -9.07
C ALA A 674 15.93 -50.55 -7.70
N SER A 675 14.92 -49.72 -7.45
CA SER A 675 14.78 -48.91 -6.24
C SER A 675 13.38 -49.03 -5.66
N GLU A 676 13.25 -48.91 -4.35
CA GLU A 676 11.98 -48.89 -3.63
C GLU A 676 11.76 -47.51 -3.03
N LYS A 677 10.57 -46.92 -3.27
CA LYS A 677 10.21 -45.62 -2.70
C LYS A 677 9.83 -45.80 -1.23
N ASN A 678 10.55 -45.15 -0.33
CA ASN A 678 10.38 -45.31 1.11
C ASN A 678 9.57 -44.14 1.69
N ILE A 679 10.01 -42.90 1.47
CA ILE A 679 9.28 -41.68 1.85
C ILE A 679 8.63 -41.07 0.61
N ALA A 680 7.34 -40.73 0.72
CA ALA A 680 6.58 -40.05 -0.33
C ALA A 680 5.73 -38.92 0.26
N ASP A 681 6.36 -37.83 0.70
CA ASP A 681 5.64 -36.65 1.19
C ASP A 681 5.40 -35.69 0.02
N GLY A 682 4.24 -35.81 -0.62
CA GLY A 682 3.83 -34.91 -1.72
C GLY A 682 3.57 -33.48 -1.27
N LYS A 683 3.20 -33.26 0.00
CA LYS A 683 2.87 -31.93 0.53
C LYS A 683 4.13 -31.11 0.77
N LEU A 684 5.13 -31.70 1.43
CA LEU A 684 6.42 -31.04 1.68
C LEU A 684 7.41 -31.22 0.52
N GLY A 685 7.04 -31.99 -0.50
CA GLY A 685 7.83 -32.17 -1.70
C GLY A 685 9.09 -33.01 -1.48
N PHE A 686 9.11 -33.93 -0.51
CA PHE A 686 10.28 -34.74 -0.18
C PHE A 686 10.03 -36.23 -0.42
N HIS A 687 10.90 -36.84 -1.21
CA HIS A 687 10.81 -38.24 -1.60
C HIS A 687 12.12 -38.96 -1.31
N SER A 688 12.07 -40.22 -0.86
CA SER A 688 13.26 -41.06 -0.69
C SER A 688 13.15 -42.37 -1.45
N TYR A 689 14.26 -42.76 -2.06
CA TYR A 689 14.38 -43.94 -2.91
C TYR A 689 15.54 -44.79 -2.44
N LYS A 690 15.23 -45.99 -1.95
CA LYS A 690 16.23 -46.96 -1.50
C LYS A 690 16.65 -47.84 -2.66
N LEU A 691 17.92 -47.78 -3.03
CA LEU A 691 18.52 -48.62 -4.06
C LEU A 691 18.70 -50.05 -3.55
N LYS A 692 18.39 -51.06 -4.40
CA LYS A 692 18.64 -52.47 -4.06
C LYS A 692 20.13 -52.80 -3.98
N LYS A 693 20.95 -52.11 -4.77
CA LYS A 693 22.42 -52.16 -4.73
C LYS A 693 22.94 -50.77 -4.35
N PRO A 694 23.74 -50.63 -3.27
CA PRO A 694 24.37 -49.36 -2.94
C PRO A 694 25.28 -48.87 -4.07
N LEU A 695 25.25 -47.57 -4.34
CA LEU A 695 26.07 -46.89 -5.34
C LEU A 695 27.47 -46.65 -4.79
N ALA A 696 28.48 -47.35 -5.32
CA ALA A 696 29.86 -47.23 -4.88
C ALA A 696 30.50 -45.88 -5.28
N GLU A 697 31.64 -45.53 -4.68
CA GLU A 697 32.41 -44.33 -5.05
C GLU A 697 32.77 -44.36 -6.55
N GLY A 698 32.51 -43.26 -7.25
CA GLY A 698 32.71 -43.11 -8.70
C GLY A 698 31.67 -43.80 -9.59
N GLU A 699 30.78 -44.64 -9.02
CA GLU A 699 29.72 -45.31 -9.78
C GLU A 699 28.67 -44.29 -10.24
N LYS A 700 28.20 -44.48 -11.48
CA LYS A 700 27.20 -43.63 -12.11
C LYS A 700 25.84 -44.31 -12.09
N LEU A 701 24.80 -43.52 -11.87
CA LEU A 701 23.40 -43.93 -11.90
C LEU A 701 22.63 -42.95 -12.78
N THR A 702 21.63 -43.44 -13.51
CA THR A 702 20.76 -42.57 -14.30
C THR A 702 19.43 -42.40 -13.60
N LEU A 703 18.93 -41.17 -13.53
CA LEU A 703 17.59 -40.83 -13.07
C LEU A 703 16.79 -40.29 -14.26
N ASN A 704 15.72 -41.00 -14.63
CA ASN A 704 14.76 -40.58 -15.64
C ASN A 704 13.54 -40.00 -14.95
N PHE A 705 13.15 -38.78 -15.33
CA PHE A 705 11.96 -38.13 -14.79
C PHE A 705 11.09 -37.50 -15.87
N GLU A 706 9.80 -37.47 -15.58
CA GLU A 706 8.78 -36.85 -16.43
C GLU A 706 7.85 -36.03 -15.54
N LEU A 707 7.80 -34.72 -15.80
CA LEU A 707 7.04 -33.74 -15.04
C LEU A 707 5.99 -33.08 -15.92
N ASN A 708 4.84 -32.78 -15.32
CA ASN A 708 3.79 -31.99 -15.93
C ASN A 708 3.52 -30.76 -15.10
N ILE A 709 3.55 -29.60 -15.76
CA ILE A 709 3.21 -28.33 -15.15
C ILE A 709 1.92 -27.88 -15.80
N LYS A 710 0.82 -27.87 -15.05
CA LYS A 710 -0.49 -27.45 -15.55
C LYS A 710 -1.17 -26.54 -14.53
N PRO A 711 -1.40 -25.25 -14.88
CA PRO A 711 -2.15 -24.38 -13.99
C PRO A 711 -3.60 -24.84 -13.95
N LYS A 712 -4.18 -24.83 -12.75
CA LYS A 712 -5.62 -25.06 -12.59
C LYS A 712 -6.37 -23.84 -13.10
N ASN A 713 -7.27 -24.07 -14.05
CA ASN A 713 -8.04 -23.02 -14.72
C ASN A 713 -9.54 -23.19 -14.44
N PHE A 714 -10.25 -22.11 -14.11
CA PHE A 714 -11.70 -22.12 -13.93
C PHE A 714 -12.29 -20.77 -14.33
N LEU A 715 -13.22 -20.74 -15.29
CA LEU A 715 -13.87 -19.51 -15.78
C LEU A 715 -12.87 -18.39 -16.17
N GLY A 716 -11.74 -18.78 -16.79
CA GLY A 716 -10.65 -17.88 -17.15
C GLY A 716 -9.72 -17.48 -16.00
N MET A 717 -10.07 -17.79 -14.75
CA MET A 717 -9.18 -17.62 -13.59
C MET A 717 -8.09 -18.67 -13.62
N SER A 718 -6.85 -18.25 -13.40
CA SER A 718 -5.67 -19.11 -13.37
C SER A 718 -4.66 -18.57 -12.37
N GLN A 719 -4.00 -19.46 -11.64
CA GLN A 719 -2.91 -19.15 -10.70
C GLN A 719 -1.67 -19.98 -11.01
N GLY A 720 -0.51 -19.53 -10.53
CA GLY A 720 0.81 -20.07 -10.87
C GLY A 720 1.58 -19.10 -11.77
N SER A 721 2.85 -18.85 -11.47
CA SER A 721 3.63 -17.75 -12.06
C SER A 721 4.72 -18.17 -13.04
N TYR A 722 4.93 -19.47 -13.28
CA TYR A 722 6.12 -19.91 -14.01
C TYR A 722 5.97 -19.84 -15.54
N LEU A 723 4.73 -20.00 -16.04
CA LEU A 723 4.44 -20.04 -17.47
C LEU A 723 3.43 -18.96 -17.83
N TYR A 724 3.78 -18.18 -18.85
CA TYR A 724 3.02 -17.08 -19.41
C TYR A 724 2.69 -17.37 -20.88
N TYR A 725 1.75 -16.61 -21.45
CA TYR A 725 1.41 -16.75 -22.87
C TYR A 725 2.59 -16.36 -23.79
N ASN A 726 3.41 -15.41 -23.33
CA ASN A 726 4.67 -15.00 -23.93
C ASN A 726 5.62 -14.52 -22.83
N GLY A 727 6.93 -14.61 -23.04
CA GLY A 727 7.91 -14.19 -22.02
C GLY A 727 7.98 -15.12 -20.81
N SER A 728 7.66 -16.41 -20.99
CA SER A 728 7.86 -17.40 -19.93
C SER A 728 9.33 -17.44 -19.52
N PHE A 729 9.59 -17.42 -18.22
CA PHE A 729 10.90 -17.61 -17.61
C PHE A 729 10.75 -18.56 -16.43
N PHE A 730 11.49 -19.66 -16.48
CA PHE A 730 11.68 -20.57 -15.36
C PHE A 730 13.16 -20.91 -15.25
N ASN A 731 13.54 -21.76 -14.30
CA ASN A 731 14.91 -22.23 -14.09
C ASN A 731 14.90 -23.62 -13.42
N SER A 732 16.06 -24.10 -12.97
CA SER A 732 16.22 -25.39 -12.31
C SER A 732 15.35 -25.59 -11.05
N THR A 733 14.78 -24.53 -10.45
CA THR A 733 13.90 -24.66 -9.26
C THR A 733 12.59 -25.41 -9.49
N LEU A 734 12.23 -25.70 -10.75
CA LEU A 734 11.08 -26.54 -11.11
C LEU A 734 11.46 -28.01 -11.32
N LEU A 735 12.75 -28.32 -11.43
CA LEU A 735 13.26 -29.65 -11.66
C LEU A 735 13.51 -30.39 -10.33
N PRO A 736 13.71 -31.71 -10.37
CA PRO A 736 13.99 -32.49 -9.17
C PRO A 736 15.38 -32.14 -8.64
N HIS A 737 15.46 -31.74 -7.38
CA HIS A 737 16.73 -31.50 -6.70
C HIS A 737 17.15 -32.71 -5.88
N ILE A 738 18.43 -33.06 -5.90
CA ILE A 738 18.93 -34.21 -5.12
C ILE A 738 19.25 -33.75 -3.69
N GLY A 739 18.87 -34.54 -2.70
CA GLY A 739 19.13 -34.24 -1.30
C GLY A 739 18.17 -33.24 -0.67
N TYR A 740 18.57 -32.79 0.51
CA TYR A 740 17.86 -31.80 1.31
C TYR A 740 18.18 -30.37 0.85
N GLN A 741 17.16 -29.50 0.78
CA GLN A 741 17.27 -28.14 0.25
C GLN A 741 17.13 -27.09 1.36
N ALA A 742 18.26 -26.51 1.76
CA ALA A 742 18.32 -25.47 2.80
C ALA A 742 17.56 -24.18 2.42
N ALA A 743 17.28 -23.96 1.13
CA ALA A 743 16.52 -22.83 0.63
C ALA A 743 15.03 -22.87 1.04
N LEU A 744 14.49 -24.06 1.34
CA LEU A 744 13.13 -24.28 1.83
C LEU A 744 13.02 -24.12 3.36
N GLU A 745 14.14 -23.96 4.07
CA GLU A 745 14.12 -23.71 5.50
C GLU A 745 13.50 -22.36 5.85
N LEU A 746 12.95 -22.29 7.05
CA LEU A 746 12.46 -21.05 7.62
C LEU A 746 13.65 -20.11 7.87
N ARG A 747 13.61 -18.90 7.30
CA ARG A 747 14.75 -17.96 7.33
C ARG A 747 14.79 -17.08 8.57
N GLU A 748 13.63 -16.67 9.08
CA GLU A 748 13.55 -15.63 10.11
C GLU A 748 13.67 -16.23 11.53
N ASP A 749 14.65 -15.79 12.31
CA ASP A 749 14.94 -16.35 13.65
C ASP A 749 13.74 -16.29 14.61
N LYS A 750 12.86 -15.30 14.45
CA LYS A 750 11.61 -15.19 15.22
C LYS A 750 10.72 -16.39 15.02
N THR A 751 10.33 -16.60 13.78
CA THR A 751 9.41 -17.67 13.40
C THR A 751 10.05 -19.03 13.64
N ARG A 752 11.39 -19.15 13.51
CA ARG A 752 12.14 -20.34 13.92
C ARG A 752 11.94 -20.66 15.39
N ARG A 753 12.15 -19.70 16.30
CA ARG A 753 11.93 -19.89 17.74
C ARG A 753 10.50 -20.23 18.09
N GLU A 754 9.52 -19.56 17.49
CA GLU A 754 8.08 -19.89 17.67
C GLU A 754 7.76 -21.32 17.23
N GLN A 755 8.43 -21.79 16.19
CA GLN A 755 8.32 -23.16 15.71
C GLN A 755 9.26 -24.12 16.48
N GLY A 756 9.98 -23.69 17.52
CA GLY A 756 10.89 -24.55 18.29
C GLY A 756 12.14 -25.01 17.52
N LEU A 757 12.55 -24.24 16.50
CA LEU A 757 13.79 -24.44 15.74
C LEU A 757 14.91 -23.55 16.31
N PRO A 758 16.18 -24.01 16.25
CA PRO A 758 17.32 -23.19 16.62
C PRO A 758 17.48 -21.99 15.68
N GLU A 759 18.21 -20.96 16.10
CA GLU A 759 18.54 -19.81 15.24
C GLU A 759 19.18 -20.27 13.92
N LYS A 760 18.96 -19.50 12.85
CA LYS A 760 19.51 -19.87 11.54
C LYS A 760 21.03 -19.77 11.61
N GLU A 761 21.69 -20.84 11.19
CA GLU A 761 23.14 -20.84 11.03
C GLU A 761 23.54 -19.73 10.05
N ARG A 762 24.57 -18.96 10.41
CA ARG A 762 25.10 -17.92 9.55
C ARG A 762 25.75 -18.56 8.33
N MET A 763 26.05 -17.74 7.32
CA MET A 763 26.96 -18.20 6.27
C MET A 763 28.23 -18.74 6.92
N ALA A 764 28.67 -19.89 6.44
CA ALA A 764 29.90 -20.52 6.89
C ALA A 764 31.09 -19.58 6.70
N GLU A 765 32.14 -19.80 7.48
CA GLU A 765 33.39 -19.07 7.30
C GLU A 765 33.98 -19.35 5.91
N THR A 766 34.70 -18.39 5.35
CA THR A 766 35.20 -18.46 3.97
C THR A 766 36.18 -19.61 3.72
N ASP A 767 36.72 -20.21 4.78
CA ASP A 767 37.65 -21.32 4.80
C ASP A 767 37.03 -22.65 5.25
N ASP A 768 35.71 -22.71 5.48
CA ASP A 768 35.03 -23.96 5.84
C ASP A 768 35.13 -24.97 4.68
N PRO A 769 35.86 -26.09 4.85
CA PRO A 769 36.11 -27.03 3.76
C PRO A 769 34.84 -27.69 3.24
N LYS A 770 33.80 -27.87 4.08
CA LYS A 770 32.52 -28.45 3.65
C LYS A 770 31.66 -27.44 2.88
N ALA A 771 31.69 -26.18 3.28
CA ALA A 771 30.97 -25.12 2.57
C ALA A 771 31.57 -24.88 1.18
N LEU A 772 32.90 -25.00 1.05
CA LEU A 772 33.63 -24.88 -0.20
C LEU A 772 33.34 -26.01 -1.21
N GLU A 773 32.77 -27.13 -0.78
CA GLU A 773 32.31 -28.20 -1.69
C GLU A 773 31.05 -27.81 -2.48
N ASN A 774 30.36 -26.73 -2.10
CA ASN A 774 29.11 -26.31 -2.73
C ASN A 774 29.20 -24.87 -3.24
N SER A 775 28.45 -24.60 -4.31
CA SER A 775 28.26 -23.22 -4.77
C SER A 775 27.10 -22.55 -4.02
N TYR A 776 27.00 -21.22 -4.09
CA TYR A 776 25.82 -20.51 -3.57
C TYR A 776 24.52 -20.82 -4.35
N ILE A 777 24.64 -21.47 -5.52
CA ILE A 777 23.53 -21.77 -6.43
C ILE A 777 22.89 -23.12 -6.11
N ALA A 778 23.71 -24.16 -5.92
CA ALA A 778 23.26 -25.54 -5.82
C ALA A 778 24.17 -26.35 -4.89
N ASN A 779 23.56 -27.27 -4.14
CA ASN A 779 24.21 -28.23 -3.26
C ASN A 779 24.17 -29.68 -3.79
N ASP A 780 23.54 -29.89 -4.95
CA ASP A 780 23.31 -31.19 -5.58
C ASP A 780 24.12 -31.41 -6.87
N ALA A 781 24.93 -30.42 -7.25
CA ALA A 781 25.68 -30.40 -8.48
C ALA A 781 26.91 -29.48 -8.38
N ASP A 782 27.94 -29.82 -9.15
CA ASP A 782 29.12 -28.99 -9.34
C ASP A 782 29.02 -28.28 -10.70
N TRP A 783 29.95 -28.58 -11.60
CA TRP A 783 29.86 -28.29 -13.01
C TRP A 783 29.23 -29.47 -13.74
N ILE A 784 28.32 -29.18 -14.65
CA ILE A 784 27.55 -30.20 -15.35
C ILE A 784 27.54 -29.99 -16.86
N ASN A 785 27.55 -31.10 -17.59
CA ASN A 785 27.30 -31.10 -19.02
C ASN A 785 25.80 -30.94 -19.27
N PHE A 786 25.44 -30.04 -20.19
CA PHE A 786 24.04 -29.69 -20.45
C PHE A 786 23.68 -29.89 -21.91
N ASP A 787 22.58 -30.56 -22.17
CA ASP A 787 21.96 -30.67 -23.48
C ASP A 787 20.45 -30.51 -23.31
N ALA A 788 19.89 -29.43 -23.86
CA ALA A 788 18.47 -29.18 -23.77
C ALA A 788 17.85 -29.00 -25.15
N VAL A 789 16.81 -29.79 -25.42
CA VAL A 789 15.88 -29.59 -26.52
C VAL A 789 14.63 -28.92 -25.96
N VAL A 790 14.32 -27.74 -26.45
CA VAL A 790 13.14 -26.98 -26.01
C VAL A 790 12.23 -26.80 -27.21
N SER A 791 10.97 -27.23 -27.07
CA SER A 791 9.94 -27.06 -28.08
C SER A 791 8.89 -26.05 -27.63
N THR A 792 8.43 -25.21 -28.54
CA THR A 792 7.40 -24.19 -28.29
C THR A 792 6.51 -24.00 -29.53
N SER A 793 5.54 -23.09 -29.44
CA SER A 793 4.69 -22.70 -30.57
C SER A 793 5.50 -22.13 -31.73
N ALA A 794 4.98 -22.22 -32.96
CA ALA A 794 5.72 -21.87 -34.17
C ALA A 794 6.06 -20.37 -34.31
N ASP A 795 5.36 -19.51 -33.58
CA ASP A 795 5.54 -18.06 -33.51
C ASP A 795 6.55 -17.63 -32.42
N GLN A 796 7.09 -18.58 -31.65
CA GLN A 796 7.97 -18.32 -30.52
C GLN A 796 9.37 -18.92 -30.70
N MET A 797 10.35 -18.23 -30.13
CA MET A 797 11.72 -18.70 -30.00
C MET A 797 11.97 -19.07 -28.54
N ALA A 798 12.45 -20.29 -28.29
CA ALA A 798 12.97 -20.68 -27.00
C ALA A 798 14.47 -20.45 -26.95
N VAL A 799 14.96 -19.85 -25.87
CA VAL A 799 16.39 -19.58 -25.64
C VAL A 799 16.80 -20.26 -24.35
N ALA A 800 17.77 -21.17 -24.39
CA ALA A 800 18.33 -21.84 -23.20
C ALA A 800 19.86 -21.59 -23.10
N PRO A 801 20.49 -21.83 -21.94
CA PRO A 801 21.95 -21.70 -21.80
C PRO A 801 22.72 -22.57 -22.80
N GLY A 802 23.72 -21.98 -23.46
CA GLY A 802 24.62 -22.67 -24.40
C GLY A 802 24.53 -22.16 -25.83
N THR A 803 25.21 -22.86 -26.75
CA THR A 803 25.19 -22.52 -28.18
C THR A 803 24.05 -23.28 -28.88
N LEU A 804 23.30 -22.61 -29.75
CA LEU A 804 22.26 -23.23 -30.57
C LEU A 804 22.92 -24.20 -31.58
N LYS A 805 22.74 -25.51 -31.39
CA LYS A 805 23.31 -26.54 -32.27
C LYS A 805 22.37 -26.92 -33.40
N ARG A 806 21.07 -27.00 -33.12
CA ARG A 806 20.06 -27.42 -34.09
C ARG A 806 18.75 -26.67 -33.85
N GLN A 807 18.07 -26.31 -34.93
CA GLN A 807 16.68 -25.86 -34.92
C GLN A 807 15.90 -26.58 -36.02
N TRP A 808 14.67 -26.98 -35.74
CA TRP A 808 13.81 -27.63 -36.72
C TRP A 808 12.34 -27.38 -36.39
N GLN A 809 11.47 -27.68 -37.36
CA GLN A 809 10.02 -27.63 -37.18
C GLN A 809 9.44 -29.02 -37.37
N GLU A 810 8.56 -29.43 -36.47
CA GLU A 810 7.90 -30.72 -36.53
C GLU A 810 6.49 -30.59 -35.93
N HIS A 811 5.48 -31.21 -36.56
CA HIS A 811 4.10 -31.21 -36.06
C HIS A 811 3.56 -29.80 -35.69
N GLY A 812 3.96 -28.76 -36.44
CA GLY A 812 3.55 -27.38 -36.18
C GLY A 812 4.21 -26.70 -34.98
N ARG A 813 5.26 -27.29 -34.40
CA ARG A 813 6.05 -26.75 -33.28
C ARG A 813 7.48 -26.47 -33.71
N HIS A 814 8.14 -25.51 -33.06
CA HIS A 814 9.56 -25.22 -33.26
C HIS A 814 10.38 -25.82 -32.14
N TYR A 815 11.50 -26.45 -32.50
CA TYR A 815 12.42 -27.11 -31.59
C TYR A 815 13.79 -26.45 -31.68
N TYR A 816 14.42 -26.25 -30.53
CA TYR A 816 15.73 -25.64 -30.39
C TYR A 816 16.60 -26.51 -29.48
N GLN A 817 17.77 -26.93 -29.96
CA GLN A 817 18.75 -27.67 -29.17
C GLN A 817 19.92 -26.77 -28.78
N TYR A 818 20.12 -26.59 -27.47
CA TYR A 818 21.20 -25.80 -26.90
C TYR A 818 22.19 -26.69 -26.16
N VAL A 819 23.48 -26.52 -26.48
CA VAL A 819 24.59 -27.24 -25.85
C VAL A 819 25.72 -26.25 -25.59
N PRO A 820 26.08 -25.99 -24.31
CA PRO A 820 27.27 -25.23 -23.95
C PRO A 820 28.55 -25.94 -24.38
N GLU A 821 29.61 -25.18 -24.71
CA GLU A 821 30.92 -25.77 -25.06
C GLU A 821 31.72 -26.24 -23.84
N GLN A 822 31.46 -25.62 -22.69
CA GLN A 822 32.07 -25.97 -21.41
C GLN A 822 30.99 -26.34 -20.40
N PRO A 823 31.31 -27.19 -19.41
CA PRO A 823 30.43 -27.44 -18.28
C PRO A 823 29.96 -26.13 -17.64
N ILE A 824 28.71 -26.10 -17.18
CA ILE A 824 28.10 -24.93 -16.53
C ILE A 824 27.61 -25.27 -15.12
N LEU A 825 27.36 -24.26 -14.28
CA LEU A 825 26.71 -24.46 -12.98
C LEU A 825 25.25 -24.89 -13.15
N ASN A 826 24.71 -25.60 -12.16
CA ASN A 826 23.32 -26.12 -12.14
C ASN A 826 22.24 -25.04 -11.91
N PHE A 827 22.39 -23.88 -12.53
CA PHE A 827 21.35 -22.89 -12.71
C PHE A 827 20.80 -23.00 -14.13
N MET A 828 20.20 -24.15 -14.41
CA MET A 828 19.84 -24.55 -15.78
C MET A 828 18.49 -23.98 -16.19
N LEU A 829 18.24 -24.02 -17.51
CA LEU A 829 16.97 -23.59 -18.11
C LEU A 829 16.60 -22.15 -17.77
N SER A 830 17.46 -21.15 -17.98
CA SER A 830 16.98 -19.78 -18.20
C SER A 830 16.26 -19.73 -19.55
N CYS A 831 15.16 -20.48 -19.67
CA CYS A 831 14.38 -20.62 -20.87
C CYS A 831 13.51 -19.39 -21.01
N GLN A 832 14.01 -18.42 -21.79
CA GLN A 832 13.19 -17.28 -22.18
C GLN A 832 12.49 -17.64 -23.47
N VAL A 833 11.17 -17.64 -23.44
CA VAL A 833 10.38 -17.79 -24.65
C VAL A 833 9.96 -16.41 -25.13
N VAL A 834 10.39 -16.05 -26.33
CA VAL A 834 10.18 -14.74 -26.93
C VAL A 834 9.45 -14.92 -28.25
N MET A 835 8.29 -14.29 -28.40
CA MET A 835 7.60 -14.17 -29.69
C MET A 835 8.48 -13.37 -30.66
N LYS A 836 8.60 -13.84 -31.90
CA LYS A 836 9.45 -13.21 -32.93
C LYS A 836 8.94 -11.85 -33.39
#